data_AF-A0A6L8GD21-F1
#
_entry.id   AF-A0A6L8GD21-F1
#
_cell.length_a   1.000
_cell.length_b   1.000
_cell.length_c   1.000
_cell.angle_alpha   90.00
_cell.angle_beta   90.00
_cell.angle_gamma   90.00
#
_symmetry.space_group_name_H-M   'P 1'
#
loop_
_entity.id
_entity.type
_entity.pdbx_description
1 polymer ?
#
loop_
_entity_poly.entity_id
_entity_poly.type
_entity_poly.pdbx_seq_one_letter_code
_entity_poly.pdbx_strand_id
1 'polypeptide(L)'
;MQLGTRSILTAVLAVAAAAFLPGPPGAAQPPPGSTHGAVDWPCVGGDWANSRYSALDAIDTGNVDELGAAWSFAFEGRASTRATPAAEDGVLYIGSGTRLYAIDGATGETIWSVRPDEDAPAALDTAGIGDILNAGRAIPSPPGVALGDGKVFLGLMDGRVAAIDQQTGEFVWTTQIGYDPPKKGQAVSGAPLYVDGRIYVGLANGDWAFRGKVVALDARDGRLLWEFYTIPGPGEPGHETWPQAGEWGHVWEQGGAGVWHVGNADPDLGLVYFVTGNAVPMFGGEARRGDNLYTAAILALDMDTGALRWHYQVVRHDLWDADIAIAPLLYEATVNGERRPALAALRADGFLFLLDRETGEPVHPVEERPVPQDPFNFTAATQPFPVDADSLVGDCSRWRDKVAPPFVLSCSAFTPPYLGRDNVVAPGAPIPLVRVTPIAYSPDTRYLYAQGTAHVGRARRISRDPWFRGSARSYTNLPASVGVFGAIDTRTNKLVWTHEFESRLLGGSGPLATAGGLVFRGAGDGTFQAYDARSGAALWRFQTGVPRARGPAMTYMAGGEQHVAVAMGPELWAFKLGGTVPDADAPPAAGRRAAVRETNEIMTSTLVQSAERGVGNRYAVDEHAFNPPRARVRAGTIVTFVNSGNITQTITAQDASWSTGPLLPAQSGYVRMERAGTFTYYSEEYPWAMGQIVVEP
;
A
#
# COMPACT_ATOMS: atom_id res chain seq x y z
N MET A 1 -16.97 -95.96 29.97
CA MET A 1 -18.05 -95.15 29.38
C MET A 1 -17.40 -93.82 28.96
N GLN A 2 -17.12 -93.68 27.66
CA GLN A 2 -16.45 -92.52 27.08
C GLN A 2 -17.40 -91.32 27.02
N LEU A 3 -16.93 -90.14 27.38
CA LEU A 3 -16.73 -89.00 26.47
C LEU A 3 -16.16 -87.83 27.27
N GLY A 4 -15.03 -87.32 26.78
CA GLY A 4 -14.12 -86.44 27.51
C GLY A 4 -14.54 -84.98 27.47
N THR A 5 -14.32 -84.30 28.59
CA THR A 5 -14.42 -82.86 28.75
C THR A 5 -13.04 -82.25 28.51
N ARG A 6 -12.93 -81.40 27.48
CA ARG A 6 -11.71 -80.65 27.14
C ARG A 6 -11.55 -79.47 28.09
N SER A 7 -10.45 -79.46 28.85
CA SER A 7 -9.94 -78.27 29.55
C SER A 7 -9.16 -77.40 28.55
N ILE A 8 -9.60 -76.15 28.37
CA ILE A 8 -8.86 -75.14 27.61
C ILE A 8 -8.09 -74.29 28.61
N LEU A 9 -6.76 -74.32 28.55
CA LEU A 9 -5.88 -73.34 29.18
C LEU A 9 -6.03 -72.01 28.45
N THR A 10 -6.40 -70.94 29.16
CA THR A 10 -6.30 -69.57 28.66
C THR A 10 -4.95 -68.99 29.09
N ALA A 11 -4.07 -68.75 28.11
CA ALA A 11 -2.83 -68.01 28.31
C ALA A 11 -3.13 -66.51 28.44
N VAL A 12 -2.64 -65.89 29.51
CA VAL A 12 -2.67 -64.43 29.71
C VAL A 12 -1.53 -63.82 28.89
N LEU A 13 -1.86 -63.11 27.81
CA LEU A 13 -0.92 -62.25 27.10
C LEU A 13 -0.86 -60.88 27.79
N ALA A 14 0.31 -60.53 28.33
CA ALA A 14 0.61 -59.16 28.75
C ALA A 14 0.91 -58.32 27.50
N VAL A 15 0.03 -57.38 27.17
CA VAL A 15 0.26 -56.37 26.13
C VAL A 15 1.02 -55.22 26.76
N ALA A 16 2.28 -55.01 26.36
CA ALA A 16 3.03 -53.82 26.67
C ALA A 16 2.45 -52.63 25.88
N ALA A 17 1.88 -51.66 26.59
CA ALA A 17 1.45 -50.39 26.00
C ALA A 17 2.69 -49.53 25.72
N ALA A 18 3.11 -49.48 24.45
CA ALA A 18 4.02 -48.45 23.98
C ALA A 18 3.24 -47.12 23.93
N ALA A 19 3.60 -46.19 24.81
CA ALA A 19 3.11 -44.82 24.75
C ALA A 19 3.61 -44.17 23.45
N PHE A 20 2.71 -43.97 22.48
CA PHE A 20 2.94 -43.08 21.36
C PHE A 20 2.93 -41.65 21.89
N LEU A 21 4.10 -41.09 22.13
CA LEU A 21 4.26 -39.64 22.20
C LEU A 21 3.95 -39.07 20.81
N PRO A 22 3.10 -38.04 20.66
CA PRO A 22 2.99 -37.34 19.40
C PRO A 22 4.35 -36.70 19.11
N GLY A 23 4.94 -37.05 17.96
CA GLY A 23 6.12 -36.35 17.46
C GLY A 23 5.82 -34.87 17.26
N PRO A 24 6.86 -34.01 17.20
CA PRO A 24 6.67 -32.60 16.87
C PRO A 24 5.88 -32.48 15.55
N PRO A 25 4.96 -31.51 15.42
CA PRO A 25 4.30 -31.28 14.14
C PRO A 25 5.38 -31.06 13.08
N GLY A 26 5.39 -31.91 12.04
CA GLY A 26 6.33 -31.76 10.93
C GLY A 26 6.24 -30.36 10.36
N ALA A 27 7.39 -29.74 10.09
CA ALA A 27 7.46 -28.45 9.42
C ALA A 27 6.58 -28.49 8.17
N ALA A 28 5.64 -27.54 8.03
CA ALA A 28 4.84 -27.48 6.83
C ALA A 28 5.77 -27.23 5.65
N GLN A 29 5.66 -28.08 4.61
CA GLN A 29 6.44 -27.87 3.41
C GLN A 29 6.05 -26.53 2.78
N PRO A 30 7.05 -25.73 2.32
CA PRO A 30 6.79 -24.49 1.60
C PRO A 30 5.82 -24.70 0.44
N PRO A 31 5.03 -23.68 0.05
CA PRO A 31 4.39 -23.70 -1.26
C PRO A 31 5.48 -23.78 -2.36
N PRO A 32 5.17 -24.39 -3.52
CA PRO A 32 6.07 -24.38 -4.67
C PRO A 32 6.57 -22.97 -5.01
N GLY A 33 7.86 -22.83 -5.32
CA GLY A 33 8.48 -21.52 -5.54
C GLY A 33 8.84 -20.73 -4.27
N SER A 34 8.52 -21.23 -3.08
CA SER A 34 9.03 -20.69 -1.82
C SER A 34 10.29 -21.42 -1.37
N THR A 35 11.41 -20.71 -1.36
CA THR A 35 12.64 -21.15 -0.69
C THR A 35 12.67 -20.77 0.78
N HIS A 36 11.65 -20.03 1.25
CA HIS A 36 11.64 -19.32 2.53
C HIS A 36 12.94 -18.55 2.78
N GLY A 37 13.57 -17.98 1.75
CA GLY A 37 14.82 -17.20 1.89
C GLY A 37 15.84 -17.84 2.84
N ALA A 38 16.17 -19.11 2.63
CA ALA A 38 17.00 -19.90 3.55
C ALA A 38 18.48 -19.46 3.60
N VAL A 39 18.92 -18.67 2.63
CA VAL A 39 20.27 -18.07 2.55
C VAL A 39 20.18 -16.68 1.90
N ASP A 40 19.49 -16.61 0.76
CA ASP A 40 19.37 -15.41 -0.09
C ASP A 40 17.95 -14.82 -0.12
N TRP A 41 17.80 -13.66 -0.77
CA TRP A 41 16.54 -12.91 -0.92
C TRP A 41 16.40 -12.38 -2.36
N PRO A 42 16.20 -13.23 -3.38
CA PRO A 42 16.39 -12.87 -4.80
C PRO A 42 15.36 -11.88 -5.38
N CYS A 43 14.28 -11.58 -4.65
CA CYS A 43 13.24 -10.66 -5.11
C CYS A 43 12.58 -9.94 -3.93
N VAL A 44 11.76 -8.92 -4.20
CA VAL A 44 11.11 -8.07 -3.16
C VAL A 44 10.41 -8.88 -2.06
N GLY A 45 9.75 -9.97 -2.45
CA GLY A 45 9.00 -10.83 -1.54
C GLY A 45 9.82 -11.88 -0.79
N GLY A 46 11.12 -11.99 -1.09
CA GLY A 46 12.01 -13.06 -0.64
C GLY A 46 11.91 -14.32 -1.50
N ASP A 47 10.70 -14.65 -1.95
CA ASP A 47 10.43 -15.79 -2.82
C ASP A 47 9.25 -15.51 -3.78
N TRP A 48 8.95 -16.46 -4.67
CA TRP A 48 7.84 -16.32 -5.64
C TRP A 48 6.46 -16.34 -4.98
N ALA A 49 6.37 -16.81 -3.73
CA ALA A 49 5.17 -16.75 -2.92
C ALA A 49 4.93 -15.35 -2.30
N ASN A 50 5.93 -14.46 -2.35
CA ASN A 50 5.95 -13.19 -1.61
C ASN A 50 5.70 -13.41 -0.12
N SER A 51 6.23 -14.51 0.44
CA SER A 51 5.97 -14.91 1.83
C SER A 51 6.49 -13.89 2.84
N ARG A 52 7.57 -13.19 2.45
CA ARG A 52 8.34 -12.29 3.31
C ARG A 52 8.72 -12.95 4.64
N TYR A 53 9.01 -14.24 4.56
CA TYR A 53 9.47 -15.07 5.64
C TYR A 53 10.83 -15.68 5.29
N SER A 54 11.74 -15.64 6.25
CA SER A 54 13.02 -16.32 6.15
C SER A 54 13.10 -17.50 7.11
N ALA A 55 13.64 -18.61 6.63
CA ALA A 55 13.98 -19.78 7.43
C ALA A 55 15.25 -19.58 8.29
N LEU A 56 15.95 -18.45 8.14
CA LEU A 56 17.10 -18.11 8.99
C LEU A 56 16.65 -17.83 10.43
N ASP A 57 17.34 -18.44 11.37
CA ASP A 57 17.02 -18.47 12.80
C ASP A 57 18.21 -18.15 13.71
N ALA A 58 19.36 -17.75 13.16
CA ALA A 58 20.53 -17.38 13.97
C ALA A 58 20.21 -16.15 14.86
N ILE A 59 19.35 -15.25 14.40
CA ILE A 59 18.73 -14.19 15.20
C ILE A 59 17.33 -14.66 15.62
N ASP A 60 17.13 -14.84 16.92
CA ASP A 60 15.90 -15.39 17.51
C ASP A 60 15.45 -14.62 18.76
N THR A 61 14.30 -15.01 19.32
CA THR A 61 13.74 -14.38 20.54
C THR A 61 14.64 -14.44 21.78
N GLY A 62 15.64 -15.34 21.82
CA GLY A 62 16.55 -15.53 22.93
C GLY A 62 17.85 -14.72 22.85
N ASN A 63 18.20 -14.19 21.66
CA ASN A 63 19.43 -13.41 21.45
C ASN A 63 19.22 -12.07 20.73
N VAL A 64 17.98 -11.70 20.38
CA VAL A 64 17.68 -10.45 19.66
C VAL A 64 18.14 -9.19 20.42
N ASP A 65 18.34 -9.25 21.74
CA ASP A 65 18.91 -8.17 22.54
C ASP A 65 20.40 -7.91 22.25
N GLU A 66 21.11 -8.86 21.67
CA GLU A 66 22.49 -8.71 21.18
C GLU A 66 22.57 -8.16 19.74
N LEU A 67 21.43 -7.92 19.09
CA LEU A 67 21.37 -7.37 17.74
C LEU A 67 21.81 -5.90 17.74
N GLY A 68 22.76 -5.56 16.86
CA GLY A 68 23.29 -4.21 16.69
C GLY A 68 23.47 -3.85 15.22
N ALA A 69 23.59 -2.55 14.92
CA ALA A 69 23.87 -2.11 13.56
C ALA A 69 25.31 -2.51 13.15
N ALA A 70 25.43 -3.13 11.98
CA ALA A 70 26.71 -3.53 11.39
C ALA A 70 27.29 -2.38 10.57
N TRP A 71 26.46 -1.77 9.71
CA TRP A 71 26.82 -0.66 8.84
C TRP A 71 25.58 0.11 8.39
N SER A 72 25.80 1.31 7.87
CA SER A 72 24.79 2.15 7.20
C SER A 72 25.35 2.68 5.87
N PHE A 73 24.54 2.65 4.82
CA PHE A 73 24.88 3.13 3.49
C PHE A 73 23.99 4.33 3.12
N ALA A 74 24.61 5.48 2.84
CA ALA A 74 23.90 6.69 2.43
C ALA A 74 23.73 6.76 0.90
N PHE A 75 22.49 6.89 0.44
CA PHE A 75 22.22 7.02 -1.00
C PHE A 75 22.67 8.39 -1.53
N GLU A 76 23.08 8.42 -2.80
CA GLU A 76 23.54 9.64 -3.46
C GLU A 76 22.46 10.74 -3.39
N GLY A 77 22.87 11.97 -3.05
CA GLY A 77 21.97 13.12 -3.01
C GLY A 77 20.86 13.02 -1.95
N ARG A 78 21.00 12.12 -0.96
CA ARG A 78 19.96 11.77 0.01
C ARG A 78 18.67 11.27 -0.67
N ALA A 79 18.82 10.62 -1.81
CA ALA A 79 17.72 9.94 -2.49
C ALA A 79 17.06 8.94 -1.55
N SER A 80 15.73 8.87 -1.59
CA SER A 80 14.99 8.00 -0.68
C SER A 80 14.23 6.92 -1.44
N THR A 81 14.31 5.69 -0.93
CA THR A 81 13.71 4.53 -1.58
C THR A 81 12.67 3.85 -0.70
N ARG A 82 11.62 3.33 -1.33
CA ARG A 82 10.64 2.42 -0.73
C ARG A 82 10.91 0.95 -1.10
N ALA A 83 12.05 0.67 -1.72
CA ALA A 83 12.44 -0.66 -2.15
C ALA A 83 12.81 -1.58 -0.97
N THR A 84 12.56 -2.86 -1.14
CA THR A 84 13.27 -3.93 -0.41
C THR A 84 14.49 -4.31 -1.24
N PRO A 85 15.70 -4.39 -0.64
CA PRO A 85 16.87 -4.95 -1.33
C PRO A 85 16.59 -6.38 -1.79
N ALA A 86 17.11 -6.76 -2.96
CA ALA A 86 17.33 -8.16 -3.27
C ALA A 86 18.74 -8.56 -2.82
N ALA A 87 18.96 -9.82 -2.47
CA ALA A 87 20.24 -10.35 -2.05
C ALA A 87 20.52 -11.69 -2.73
N GLU A 88 21.75 -11.87 -3.21
CA GLU A 88 22.26 -13.15 -3.70
C GLU A 88 23.77 -13.21 -3.45
N ASP A 89 24.27 -14.33 -2.92
CA ASP A 89 25.68 -14.56 -2.62
C ASP A 89 26.32 -13.45 -1.76
N GLY A 90 25.55 -12.91 -0.80
CA GLY A 90 25.98 -11.85 0.10
C GLY A 90 26.07 -10.45 -0.54
N VAL A 91 25.63 -10.27 -1.79
CA VAL A 91 25.54 -8.96 -2.46
C VAL A 91 24.12 -8.44 -2.43
N LEU A 92 23.94 -7.18 -2.03
CA LEU A 92 22.66 -6.49 -2.00
C LEU A 92 22.45 -5.61 -3.24
N TYR A 93 21.27 -5.71 -3.85
CA TYR A 93 20.84 -4.93 -5.01
C TYR A 93 19.65 -4.05 -4.66
N ILE A 94 19.79 -2.73 -4.83
CA ILE A 94 18.72 -1.78 -4.47
C ILE A 94 18.75 -0.52 -5.34
N GLY A 95 17.56 -0.10 -5.78
CA GLY A 95 17.35 1.18 -6.45
C GLY A 95 17.06 2.32 -5.48
N SER A 96 17.69 3.48 -5.67
CA SER A 96 17.36 4.72 -4.99
C SER A 96 17.64 5.93 -5.88
N GLY A 97 16.65 6.82 -6.03
CA GLY A 97 16.74 7.98 -6.90
C GLY A 97 16.96 7.57 -8.36
N THR A 98 18.10 7.96 -8.94
CA THR A 98 18.46 7.64 -10.32
C THR A 98 19.45 6.47 -10.45
N ARG A 99 19.79 5.80 -9.34
CA ARG A 99 20.82 4.75 -9.30
C ARG A 99 20.30 3.41 -8.84
N LEU A 100 20.80 2.36 -9.48
CA LEU A 100 20.85 1.00 -8.93
C LEU A 100 22.24 0.78 -8.33
N TYR A 101 22.27 0.20 -7.12
CA TYR A 101 23.49 -0.12 -6.40
C TYR A 101 23.61 -1.64 -6.24
N ALA A 102 24.83 -2.16 -6.40
CA ALA A 102 25.27 -3.43 -5.83
C ALA A 102 26.22 -3.14 -4.67
N ILE A 103 25.91 -3.69 -3.50
CA ILE A 103 26.57 -3.39 -2.22
C ILE A 103 27.01 -4.70 -1.59
N ASP A 104 28.25 -4.79 -1.11
CA ASP A 104 28.70 -5.91 -0.29
C ASP A 104 27.89 -5.94 1.01
N GLY A 105 27.14 -7.03 1.22
CA GLY A 105 26.21 -7.15 2.33
C GLY A 105 26.87 -7.30 3.70
N ALA A 106 28.15 -7.66 3.76
CA ALA A 106 28.88 -7.76 5.02
C ALA A 106 29.50 -6.41 5.44
N THR A 107 29.96 -5.61 4.47
CA THR A 107 30.71 -4.38 4.76
C THR A 107 29.94 -3.08 4.47
N GLY A 108 28.92 -3.13 3.62
CA GLY A 108 28.21 -1.95 3.12
C GLY A 108 28.97 -1.19 2.03
N GLU A 109 30.08 -1.73 1.52
CA GLU A 109 30.86 -1.11 0.44
C GLU A 109 30.16 -1.27 -0.92
N THR A 110 30.21 -0.23 -1.76
CA THR A 110 29.69 -0.32 -3.12
C THR A 110 30.60 -1.17 -3.99
N ILE A 111 30.05 -2.23 -4.59
CA ILE A 111 30.74 -3.05 -5.59
C ILE A 111 30.67 -2.33 -6.95
N TRP A 112 29.44 -2.00 -7.37
CA TRP A 112 29.19 -1.15 -8.53
C TRP A 112 27.90 -0.34 -8.32
N SER A 113 27.77 0.75 -9.07
CA SER A 113 26.50 1.46 -9.18
C SER A 113 26.31 1.95 -10.60
N VAL A 114 25.08 1.89 -11.09
CA VAL A 114 24.75 2.29 -12.44
C VAL A 114 23.58 3.28 -12.43
N ARG A 115 23.65 4.27 -13.30
CA ARG A 115 22.50 5.09 -13.67
C ARG A 115 21.97 4.56 -15.00
N PRO A 116 20.68 4.22 -15.10
CA PRO A 116 20.05 4.10 -16.40
C PRO A 116 20.20 5.45 -17.11
N ASP A 117 21.09 5.51 -18.11
CA ASP A 117 21.31 6.63 -19.04
C ASP A 117 22.45 7.64 -18.74
N GLU A 118 23.70 7.21 -18.46
CA GLU A 118 24.86 8.13 -18.42
C GLU A 118 25.15 8.86 -19.77
N ASP A 119 24.46 8.52 -20.87
CA ASP A 119 24.65 9.09 -22.24
C ASP A 119 23.36 9.64 -22.94
N ALA A 120 22.32 10.05 -22.22
CA ALA A 120 21.03 10.46 -22.81
C ALA A 120 21.12 11.67 -23.80
N PRO A 121 20.68 11.55 -25.08
CA PRO A 121 20.70 12.65 -26.04
C PRO A 121 19.62 13.73 -25.83
N ALA A 122 19.87 14.93 -26.37
CA ALA A 122 19.10 16.19 -26.34
C ALA A 122 17.59 16.15 -26.73
N ALA A 123 17.01 14.98 -27.01
CA ALA A 123 15.60 14.82 -27.38
C ALA A 123 14.61 15.02 -26.20
N LEU A 124 15.12 15.13 -24.97
CA LEU A 124 14.32 15.23 -23.75
C LEU A 124 13.73 16.64 -23.50
N ASP A 125 14.30 17.69 -24.12
CA ASP A 125 13.79 19.06 -24.03
C ASP A 125 12.49 19.26 -24.81
N THR A 126 12.24 18.47 -25.86
CA THR A 126 11.11 18.67 -26.77
C THR A 126 9.77 18.18 -26.20
N ALA A 127 9.79 17.34 -25.16
CA ALA A 127 8.58 16.72 -24.59
C ALA A 127 7.91 17.53 -23.45
N GLY A 128 8.52 18.62 -22.98
CA GLY A 128 7.91 19.49 -21.95
C GLY A 128 7.62 18.79 -20.61
N ILE A 129 8.42 17.79 -20.24
CA ILE A 129 8.31 16.98 -19.00
C ILE A 129 9.40 17.39 -17.98
N GLY A 130 9.81 18.66 -18.00
CA GLY A 130 10.72 19.22 -17.00
C GLY A 130 10.03 19.29 -15.63
N ASP A 131 10.73 18.81 -14.60
CA ASP A 131 10.38 18.79 -13.17
C ASP A 131 9.40 17.70 -12.66
N ILE A 132 9.83 16.42 -12.68
CA ILE A 132 9.89 15.55 -11.47
C ILE A 132 11.14 14.60 -11.50
N LEU A 133 12.32 15.08 -11.95
CA LEU A 133 13.62 14.34 -12.02
C LEU A 133 13.87 13.54 -13.32
N ASN A 134 14.00 14.30 -14.42
CA ASN A 134 14.72 14.08 -15.68
C ASN A 134 14.55 12.75 -16.46
N ALA A 135 13.95 12.87 -17.64
CA ALA A 135 13.82 11.92 -18.76
C ALA A 135 12.69 10.87 -18.72
N GLY A 136 12.02 10.66 -17.59
CA GLY A 136 11.15 9.48 -17.46
C GLY A 136 11.95 8.18 -17.43
N ARG A 137 13.28 8.19 -17.36
CA ARG A 137 14.10 6.96 -17.34
C ARG A 137 14.68 6.66 -15.95
N ALA A 138 14.24 7.39 -14.92
CA ALA A 138 14.64 7.17 -13.54
C ALA A 138 14.06 5.86 -12.97
N ILE A 139 14.65 5.40 -11.87
CA ILE A 139 14.10 4.28 -11.11
C ILE A 139 12.90 4.81 -10.31
N PRO A 140 11.72 4.15 -10.35
CA PRO A 140 10.59 4.49 -9.50
C PRO A 140 10.96 4.62 -8.02
N SER A 141 9.99 4.95 -7.18
CA SER A 141 10.06 4.62 -5.74
C SER A 141 8.62 4.38 -5.27
N PRO A 142 8.20 3.12 -5.01
CA PRO A 142 9.03 1.94 -4.82
C PRO A 142 9.42 1.33 -6.17
N PRO A 143 10.64 0.79 -6.33
CA PRO A 143 10.75 -0.54 -6.88
C PRO A 143 11.94 -1.26 -6.24
N GLY A 144 11.75 -2.52 -5.89
CA GLY A 144 12.90 -3.41 -5.77
C GLY A 144 13.33 -3.90 -7.15
N VAL A 145 14.19 -4.91 -7.13
CA VAL A 145 14.66 -5.61 -8.32
C VAL A 145 14.31 -7.09 -8.21
N ALA A 146 14.42 -7.82 -9.32
CA ALA A 146 14.50 -9.28 -9.31
C ALA A 146 15.88 -9.72 -9.80
N LEU A 147 16.35 -10.85 -9.26
CA LEU A 147 17.59 -11.51 -9.66
C LEU A 147 17.27 -12.81 -10.41
N GLY A 148 18.08 -13.15 -11.40
CA GLY A 148 17.96 -14.41 -12.14
C GLY A 148 18.87 -14.45 -13.37
N ASP A 149 19.37 -15.64 -13.72
CA ASP A 149 20.29 -15.86 -14.85
C ASP A 149 21.49 -14.90 -14.87
N GLY A 150 22.06 -14.58 -13.70
CA GLY A 150 23.19 -13.65 -13.56
C GLY A 150 22.85 -12.20 -13.89
N LYS A 151 21.56 -11.82 -13.81
CA LYS A 151 21.07 -10.48 -14.15
C LYS A 151 20.23 -9.88 -13.03
N VAL A 152 20.24 -8.55 -12.99
CA VAL A 152 19.33 -7.72 -12.22
C VAL A 152 18.28 -7.13 -13.14
N PHE A 153 17.00 -7.36 -12.84
CA PHE A 153 15.87 -6.83 -13.59
C PHE A 153 15.19 -5.68 -12.84
N LEU A 154 14.95 -4.56 -13.51
CA LEU A 154 14.31 -3.40 -12.90
C LEU A 154 13.37 -2.65 -13.87
N GLY A 155 12.35 -2.00 -13.30
CA GLY A 155 11.41 -1.15 -14.02
C GLY A 155 11.82 0.32 -14.04
N LEU A 156 11.43 1.05 -15.10
CA LEU A 156 11.75 2.47 -15.31
C LEU A 156 10.50 3.36 -15.38
N MET A 157 10.67 4.65 -15.11
CA MET A 157 9.61 5.67 -15.10
C MET A 157 8.98 5.99 -16.48
N ASP A 158 9.40 5.32 -17.56
CA ASP A 158 8.96 5.56 -18.95
C ASP A 158 8.24 4.34 -19.52
N GLY A 159 7.99 3.32 -18.70
CA GLY A 159 7.39 2.07 -19.12
C GLY A 159 8.39 1.00 -19.57
N ARG A 160 9.70 1.23 -19.47
CA ARG A 160 10.68 0.18 -19.83
C ARG A 160 11.02 -0.76 -18.68
N VAL A 161 11.47 -1.95 -19.05
CA VAL A 161 12.19 -2.91 -18.22
C VAL A 161 13.64 -2.95 -18.69
N ALA A 162 14.60 -3.00 -17.77
CA ALA A 162 16.01 -3.19 -18.07
C ALA A 162 16.53 -4.47 -17.41
N ALA A 163 17.44 -5.15 -18.11
CA ALA A 163 18.28 -6.19 -17.55
C ALA A 163 19.73 -5.73 -17.52
N ILE A 164 20.39 -5.96 -16.39
CA ILE A 164 21.75 -5.51 -16.09
C ILE A 164 22.55 -6.72 -15.64
N ASP A 165 23.79 -6.84 -16.09
CA ASP A 165 24.71 -7.87 -15.63
C ASP A 165 24.99 -7.69 -14.13
N GLN A 166 24.77 -8.78 -13.38
CA GLN A 166 24.81 -8.75 -11.93
C GLN A 166 26.21 -8.53 -11.36
N GLN A 167 27.26 -8.90 -12.10
CA GLN A 167 28.65 -8.80 -11.66
C GLN A 167 29.26 -7.46 -12.05
N THR A 168 28.96 -6.96 -13.26
CA THR A 168 29.62 -5.78 -13.81
C THR A 168 28.78 -4.50 -13.71
N GLY A 169 27.45 -4.62 -13.60
CA GLY A 169 26.53 -3.50 -13.68
C GLY A 169 26.28 -2.99 -15.11
N GLU A 170 26.76 -3.71 -16.13
CA GLU A 170 26.55 -3.34 -17.55
C GLU A 170 25.13 -3.65 -18.03
N PHE A 171 24.57 -2.81 -18.89
CA PHE A 171 23.25 -3.05 -19.49
C PHE A 171 23.31 -4.21 -20.50
N VAL A 172 22.41 -5.18 -20.34
CA VAL A 172 22.26 -6.31 -21.27
C VAL A 172 21.20 -5.99 -22.33
N TRP A 173 19.99 -5.60 -21.88
CA TRP A 173 18.89 -5.20 -22.77
C TRP A 173 17.92 -4.25 -22.07
N THR A 174 17.13 -3.53 -22.87
CA THR A 174 15.95 -2.78 -22.39
C THR A 174 14.76 -2.98 -23.32
N THR A 175 13.57 -3.16 -22.77
CA THR A 175 12.33 -3.38 -23.53
C THR A 175 11.27 -2.38 -23.11
N GLN A 176 10.63 -1.73 -24.08
CA GLN A 176 9.45 -0.89 -23.85
C GLN A 176 8.22 -1.78 -23.68
N ILE A 177 7.67 -1.80 -22.45
CA ILE A 177 6.43 -2.51 -22.16
C ILE A 177 5.26 -1.56 -21.99
N GLY A 178 5.49 -0.25 -21.90
CA GLY A 178 4.44 0.76 -21.84
C GLY A 178 3.74 0.95 -23.18
N TYR A 179 3.16 2.11 -23.38
CA TYR A 179 2.75 2.59 -24.69
C TYR A 179 3.98 3.09 -25.45
N ASP A 180 3.95 2.97 -26.78
CA ASP A 180 4.96 3.50 -27.70
C ASP A 180 4.27 4.32 -28.81
N PRO A 181 4.52 5.65 -28.90
CA PRO A 181 5.37 6.45 -28.02
C PRO A 181 4.87 6.49 -26.57
N PRO A 182 5.76 6.72 -25.59
CA PRO A 182 5.39 6.75 -24.17
C PRO A 182 4.25 7.72 -23.84
N LYS A 183 3.21 7.21 -23.16
CA LYS A 183 2.19 8.07 -22.56
C LYS A 183 2.74 8.77 -21.33
N LYS A 184 2.38 10.04 -21.14
CA LYS A 184 2.77 10.81 -19.95
C LYS A 184 2.30 10.09 -18.68
N GLY A 185 3.23 9.89 -17.75
CA GLY A 185 2.96 9.30 -16.44
C GLY A 185 2.95 7.78 -16.39
N GLN A 186 3.07 7.07 -17.52
CA GLN A 186 3.26 5.63 -17.50
C GLN A 186 4.57 5.25 -16.78
N ALA A 187 4.59 4.11 -16.10
CA ALA A 187 5.76 3.68 -15.34
C ALA A 187 5.73 2.18 -15.11
N VAL A 188 6.90 1.55 -15.01
CA VAL A 188 7.05 0.24 -14.39
C VAL A 188 7.51 0.44 -12.95
N SER A 189 6.57 0.66 -12.03
CA SER A 189 6.88 0.89 -10.62
C SER A 189 6.86 -0.38 -9.76
N GLY A 190 6.17 -1.43 -10.18
CA GLY A 190 6.32 -2.74 -9.54
C GLY A 190 7.71 -3.29 -9.85
N ALA A 191 8.33 -3.99 -8.90
CA ALA A 191 9.52 -4.78 -9.23
C ALA A 191 9.14 -5.85 -10.26
N PRO A 192 9.96 -6.12 -11.28
CA PRO A 192 9.78 -7.31 -12.11
C PRO A 192 9.84 -8.59 -11.27
N LEU A 193 9.18 -9.65 -11.71
CA LEU A 193 9.27 -10.99 -11.15
C LEU A 193 10.01 -11.89 -12.13
N TYR A 194 11.15 -12.46 -11.74
CA TYR A 194 11.86 -13.47 -12.52
C TYR A 194 11.42 -14.87 -12.11
N VAL A 195 11.05 -15.72 -13.08
CA VAL A 195 10.74 -17.15 -12.88
C VAL A 195 11.19 -17.92 -14.11
N ASP A 196 12.10 -18.88 -13.95
CA ASP A 196 12.54 -19.84 -14.98
C ASP A 196 12.73 -19.23 -16.38
N GLY A 197 13.60 -18.21 -16.46
CA GLY A 197 13.96 -17.54 -17.72
C GLY A 197 12.88 -16.58 -18.26
N ARG A 198 11.86 -16.23 -17.48
CA ARG A 198 10.81 -15.27 -17.84
C ARG A 198 10.73 -14.13 -16.83
N ILE A 199 10.35 -12.95 -17.32
CA ILE A 199 10.06 -11.76 -16.51
C ILE A 199 8.59 -11.43 -16.60
N TYR A 200 7.90 -11.37 -15.46
CA TYR A 200 6.51 -10.88 -15.38
C TYR A 200 6.47 -9.53 -14.70
N VAL A 201 5.73 -8.58 -15.28
CA VAL A 201 5.75 -7.20 -14.77
C VAL A 201 4.52 -6.40 -15.21
N GLY A 202 4.09 -5.48 -14.35
CA GLY A 202 2.93 -4.62 -14.56
C GLY A 202 3.27 -3.20 -14.99
N LEU A 203 2.37 -2.60 -15.77
CA LEU A 203 2.35 -1.17 -16.07
C LEU A 203 1.51 -0.41 -15.03
N ALA A 204 2.18 0.43 -14.26
CA ALA A 204 1.62 1.22 -13.18
C ALA A 204 0.94 2.52 -13.69
N ASN A 205 0.46 3.33 -12.74
CA ASN A 205 -0.01 4.69 -12.98
C ASN A 205 -1.22 4.81 -13.94
N GLY A 206 -2.12 3.83 -13.95
CA GLY A 206 -3.38 3.86 -14.71
C GLY A 206 -4.24 5.11 -14.44
N ASP A 207 -4.02 5.75 -13.29
CA ASP A 207 -4.49 7.11 -13.00
C ASP A 207 -4.28 8.11 -14.14
N TRP A 208 -3.27 7.95 -14.99
CA TRP A 208 -3.01 8.81 -16.14
C TRP A 208 -3.90 8.51 -17.36
N ALA A 209 -5.10 7.99 -17.12
CA ALA A 209 -6.14 7.79 -18.13
C ALA A 209 -5.69 6.84 -19.26
N PHE A 210 -5.16 5.68 -18.88
CA PHE A 210 -4.86 4.60 -19.80
C PHE A 210 -5.18 3.24 -19.16
N ARG A 211 -5.25 2.18 -19.98
CA ARG A 211 -5.44 0.80 -19.51
C ARG A 211 -4.13 0.29 -18.92
N GLY A 212 -4.16 -0.17 -17.66
CA GLY A 212 -3.06 -0.94 -17.10
C GLY A 212 -2.87 -2.27 -17.85
N LYS A 213 -1.69 -2.86 -17.75
CA LYS A 213 -1.39 -4.17 -18.34
C LYS A 213 -0.35 -4.95 -17.56
N VAL A 214 -0.34 -6.25 -17.75
CA VAL A 214 0.69 -7.19 -17.33
C VAL A 214 1.35 -7.76 -18.57
N VAL A 215 2.67 -7.91 -18.55
CA VAL A 215 3.42 -8.52 -19.67
C VAL A 215 4.34 -9.62 -19.15
N ALA A 216 4.68 -10.54 -20.05
CA ALA A 216 5.81 -11.44 -19.88
C ALA A 216 6.89 -11.18 -20.93
N LEU A 217 8.16 -11.20 -20.52
CA LEU A 217 9.34 -11.09 -21.38
C LEU A 217 10.23 -12.32 -21.23
N ASP A 218 10.97 -12.67 -22.29
CA ASP A 218 12.09 -13.62 -22.21
C ASP A 218 13.25 -12.94 -21.45
N ALA A 219 13.75 -13.56 -20.37
CA ALA A 219 14.77 -12.95 -19.52
C ALA A 219 16.13 -12.79 -20.22
N ARG A 220 16.38 -13.55 -21.29
CA ARG A 220 17.67 -13.54 -21.99
C ARG A 220 17.84 -12.33 -22.89
N ASP A 221 16.79 -11.98 -23.64
CA ASP A 221 16.84 -10.96 -24.70
C ASP A 221 15.77 -9.86 -24.57
N GLY A 222 14.88 -9.95 -23.59
CA GLY A 222 13.83 -8.96 -23.32
C GLY A 222 12.66 -9.04 -24.30
N ARG A 223 12.57 -10.07 -25.15
CA ARG A 223 11.49 -10.22 -26.14
C ARG A 223 10.14 -10.41 -25.46
N LEU A 224 9.13 -9.64 -25.89
CA LEU A 224 7.75 -9.78 -25.44
C LEU A 224 7.21 -11.19 -25.79
N LEU A 225 6.70 -11.89 -24.78
CA LEU A 225 6.07 -13.21 -24.90
C LEU A 225 4.56 -13.07 -25.01
N TRP A 226 3.94 -12.32 -24.09
CA TRP A 226 2.52 -12.01 -24.10
C TRP A 226 2.22 -10.71 -23.35
N GLU A 227 1.02 -10.16 -23.59
CA GLU A 227 0.49 -8.97 -22.93
C GLU A 227 -0.98 -9.18 -22.57
N PHE A 228 -1.37 -8.76 -21.36
CA PHE A 228 -2.75 -8.79 -20.86
C PHE A 228 -3.17 -7.40 -20.39
N TYR A 229 -4.24 -6.83 -20.96
CA TYR A 229 -4.81 -5.58 -20.47
C TYR A 229 -5.76 -5.83 -19.30
N THR A 230 -5.60 -5.04 -18.24
CA THR A 230 -6.39 -5.15 -16.99
C THR A 230 -7.77 -4.52 -17.06
N ILE A 231 -8.00 -3.69 -18.08
CA ILE A 231 -9.32 -3.21 -18.46
C ILE A 231 -9.68 -3.90 -19.78
N PRO A 232 -10.75 -4.69 -19.86
CA PRO A 232 -11.13 -5.41 -21.06
C PRO A 232 -11.74 -4.47 -22.13
N GLY A 233 -11.31 -4.65 -23.37
CA GLY A 233 -11.87 -4.00 -24.55
C GLY A 233 -13.02 -4.79 -25.18
N PRO A 234 -13.67 -4.26 -26.24
CA PRO A 234 -14.80 -4.92 -26.89
C PRO A 234 -14.49 -6.36 -27.31
N GLY A 235 -15.33 -7.29 -26.86
CA GLY A 235 -15.18 -8.73 -27.14
C GLY A 235 -14.32 -9.50 -26.13
N GLU A 236 -13.62 -8.81 -25.22
CA GLU A 236 -12.90 -9.43 -24.11
C GLU A 236 -13.84 -9.67 -22.91
N PRO A 237 -13.70 -10.79 -22.17
CA PRO A 237 -14.51 -11.04 -20.97
C PRO A 237 -14.40 -9.89 -19.96
N GLY A 238 -15.52 -9.50 -19.35
CA GLY A 238 -15.60 -8.41 -18.38
C GLY A 238 -15.88 -7.04 -19.01
N HIS A 239 -15.78 -6.89 -20.34
CA HIS A 239 -16.07 -5.64 -21.02
C HIS A 239 -17.50 -5.16 -20.79
N GLU A 240 -18.45 -6.08 -20.66
CA GLU A 240 -19.86 -5.81 -20.38
C GLU A 240 -20.11 -5.07 -19.06
N THR A 241 -19.12 -5.05 -18.16
CA THR A 241 -19.17 -4.30 -16.89
C THR A 241 -18.76 -2.83 -17.02
N TRP A 242 -18.43 -2.38 -18.24
CA TRP A 242 -18.18 -0.98 -18.58
C TRP A 242 -19.32 -0.39 -19.40
N PRO A 243 -19.45 0.94 -19.50
CA PRO A 243 -20.42 1.55 -20.40
C PRO A 243 -20.21 1.09 -21.84
N GLN A 244 -21.27 0.57 -22.45
CA GLN A 244 -21.25 0.00 -23.81
C GLN A 244 -21.59 1.04 -24.90
N ALA A 245 -22.21 2.16 -24.53
CA ALA A 245 -22.71 3.15 -25.47
C ALA A 245 -22.91 4.53 -24.80
N GLY A 246 -23.26 5.53 -25.62
CA GLY A 246 -23.52 6.90 -25.17
C GLY A 246 -22.24 7.70 -24.97
N GLU A 247 -22.35 8.84 -24.26
CA GLU A 247 -21.24 9.77 -23.98
C GLU A 247 -20.00 9.06 -23.40
N TRP A 248 -20.23 8.01 -22.60
CA TRP A 248 -19.19 7.29 -21.87
C TRP A 248 -18.82 5.93 -22.46
N GLY A 249 -19.31 5.58 -23.66
CA GLY A 249 -19.10 4.25 -24.27
C GLY A 249 -17.62 3.86 -24.52
N HIS A 250 -16.71 4.84 -24.48
CA HIS A 250 -15.26 4.65 -24.66
C HIS A 250 -14.44 4.90 -23.39
N VAL A 251 -15.09 5.08 -22.23
CA VAL A 251 -14.38 5.42 -20.98
C VAL A 251 -13.39 4.31 -20.55
N TRP A 252 -13.65 3.06 -20.94
CA TRP A 252 -12.78 1.90 -20.67
C TRP A 252 -11.37 2.06 -21.26
N GLU A 253 -11.21 2.80 -22.37
CA GLU A 253 -9.89 3.08 -22.97
C GLU A 253 -8.97 3.89 -22.03
N GLN A 254 -9.59 4.56 -21.06
CA GLN A 254 -8.98 5.42 -20.06
C GLN A 254 -9.28 4.93 -18.63
N GLY A 255 -9.71 3.66 -18.49
CA GLY A 255 -10.36 3.12 -17.30
C GLY A 255 -9.46 2.85 -16.09
N GLY A 256 -8.13 3.01 -16.20
CA GLY A 256 -7.20 2.81 -15.10
C GLY A 256 -6.75 1.35 -14.93
N ALA A 257 -6.94 0.80 -13.72
CA ALA A 257 -6.45 -0.52 -13.28
C ALA A 257 -4.93 -0.73 -13.44
N GLY A 258 -4.12 0.30 -13.16
CA GLY A 258 -2.66 0.18 -13.20
C GLY A 258 -2.15 -0.94 -12.27
N VAL A 259 -1.10 -1.64 -12.69
CA VAL A 259 -0.46 -2.73 -11.93
C VAL A 259 0.89 -2.23 -11.43
N TRP A 260 0.93 -1.84 -10.16
CA TRP A 260 2.06 -1.10 -9.58
C TRP A 260 2.79 -1.86 -8.46
N HIS A 261 2.41 -3.11 -8.24
CA HIS A 261 3.06 -4.06 -7.35
C HIS A 261 3.70 -5.22 -8.12
N VAL A 262 4.69 -5.85 -7.48
CA VAL A 262 5.25 -7.12 -7.95
C VAL A 262 4.17 -8.20 -7.97
N GLY A 263 4.23 -9.09 -8.97
CA GLY A 263 3.40 -10.28 -9.00
C GLY A 263 4.01 -11.44 -8.22
N ASN A 264 3.29 -12.54 -8.16
CA ASN A 264 3.72 -13.78 -7.51
C ASN A 264 3.54 -14.94 -8.50
N ALA A 265 4.22 -16.08 -8.29
CA ALA A 265 4.06 -17.23 -9.16
C ALA A 265 3.97 -18.54 -8.38
N ASP A 266 3.18 -19.47 -8.93
CA ASP A 266 3.17 -20.88 -8.58
C ASP A 266 3.45 -21.68 -9.86
N PRO A 267 4.73 -22.02 -10.13
CA PRO A 267 5.12 -22.75 -11.35
C PRO A 267 4.49 -24.15 -11.46
N ASP A 268 4.17 -24.79 -10.34
CA ASP A 268 3.54 -26.12 -10.35
C ASP A 268 2.11 -26.05 -10.91
N LEU A 269 1.42 -24.92 -10.68
CA LEU A 269 0.12 -24.63 -11.27
C LEU A 269 0.21 -23.95 -12.64
N GLY A 270 1.41 -23.49 -13.05
CA GLY A 270 1.61 -22.68 -14.24
C GLY A 270 0.92 -21.31 -14.16
N LEU A 271 0.82 -20.72 -12.96
CA LEU A 271 0.08 -19.48 -12.72
C LEU A 271 0.97 -18.35 -12.20
N VAL A 272 0.73 -17.15 -12.73
CA VAL A 272 1.24 -15.89 -12.20
C VAL A 272 0.07 -15.02 -11.72
N TYR A 273 0.23 -14.40 -10.55
CA TYR A 273 -0.80 -13.64 -9.87
C TYR A 273 -0.44 -12.17 -9.80
N PHE A 274 -1.39 -11.32 -10.17
CA PHE A 274 -1.27 -9.87 -10.06
C PHE A 274 -2.51 -9.26 -9.40
N VAL A 275 -2.31 -8.07 -8.85
CA VAL A 275 -3.37 -7.25 -8.29
C VAL A 275 -3.49 -5.94 -9.06
N THR A 276 -4.71 -5.47 -9.26
CA THR A 276 -4.99 -4.29 -10.07
C THR A 276 -5.42 -3.09 -9.25
N GLY A 277 -5.14 -1.91 -9.79
CA GLY A 277 -5.47 -0.63 -9.18
C GLY A 277 -6.92 -0.18 -9.35
N ASN A 278 -7.16 1.06 -8.95
CA ASN A 278 -8.44 1.75 -8.99
C ASN A 278 -8.99 1.98 -10.41
N ALA A 279 -10.29 2.26 -10.48
CA ALA A 279 -10.96 2.71 -11.71
C ALA A 279 -10.71 4.21 -11.96
N VAL A 280 -10.76 4.63 -13.23
CA VAL A 280 -10.66 6.02 -13.67
C VAL A 280 -11.85 6.35 -14.59
N PRO A 281 -12.55 7.50 -14.44
CA PRO A 281 -12.31 8.60 -13.50
C PRO A 281 -12.50 8.21 -12.02
N MET A 282 -11.52 8.56 -11.18
CA MET A 282 -11.36 8.01 -9.81
C MET A 282 -12.60 8.11 -8.93
N PHE A 283 -13.23 9.30 -8.85
CA PHE A 283 -14.43 9.51 -8.04
C PHE A 283 -15.70 9.70 -8.89
N GLY A 284 -15.57 9.65 -10.23
CA GLY A 284 -16.63 9.93 -11.20
C GLY A 284 -17.40 8.68 -11.62
N GLY A 285 -18.12 8.03 -10.70
CA GLY A 285 -18.90 6.82 -10.98
C GLY A 285 -19.95 7.00 -12.07
N GLU A 286 -20.51 8.20 -12.19
CA GLU A 286 -21.49 8.58 -13.21
C GLU A 286 -21.00 8.34 -14.65
N ALA A 287 -19.68 8.43 -14.86
CA ALA A 287 -19.03 8.28 -16.15
C ALA A 287 -18.64 6.83 -16.48
N ARG A 288 -18.74 5.90 -15.52
CA ARG A 288 -18.26 4.52 -15.69
C ARG A 288 -19.14 3.53 -14.94
N ARG A 289 -20.43 3.56 -15.22
CA ARG A 289 -21.41 2.65 -14.62
C ARG A 289 -21.03 1.18 -14.85
N GLY A 290 -21.29 0.35 -13.84
CA GLY A 290 -21.01 -1.08 -13.85
C GLY A 290 -19.84 -1.44 -12.92
N ASP A 291 -19.58 -2.73 -12.75
CA ASP A 291 -18.58 -3.24 -11.80
C ASP A 291 -17.13 -2.84 -12.16
N ASN A 292 -16.89 -2.41 -13.40
CA ASN A 292 -15.59 -1.92 -13.89
C ASN A 292 -14.48 -2.97 -13.78
N LEU A 293 -14.74 -4.20 -14.26
CA LEU A 293 -13.73 -5.25 -14.25
C LEU A 293 -12.54 -4.88 -15.15
N TYR A 294 -11.28 -5.17 -14.80
CA TYR A 294 -10.83 -5.86 -13.61
C TYR A 294 -10.16 -4.89 -12.64
N THR A 295 -10.83 -3.79 -12.25
CA THR A 295 -10.33 -2.85 -11.24
C THR A 295 -10.43 -3.44 -9.83
N ALA A 296 -9.49 -3.12 -8.94
CA ALA A 296 -9.43 -3.62 -7.56
C ALA A 296 -9.67 -5.15 -7.47
N ALA A 297 -8.94 -5.91 -8.29
CA ALA A 297 -9.11 -7.34 -8.47
C ALA A 297 -7.78 -8.10 -8.35
N ILE A 298 -7.88 -9.35 -7.94
CA ILE A 298 -6.83 -10.35 -8.09
C ILE A 298 -7.03 -11.02 -9.46
N LEU A 299 -5.94 -11.17 -10.20
CA LEU A 299 -5.87 -11.87 -11.48
C LEU A 299 -4.94 -13.07 -11.35
N ALA A 300 -5.39 -14.25 -11.79
CA ALA A 300 -4.52 -15.38 -12.08
C ALA A 300 -4.40 -15.55 -13.60
N LEU A 301 -3.18 -15.42 -14.09
CA LEU A 301 -2.85 -15.53 -15.50
C LEU A 301 -2.03 -16.80 -15.72
N ASP A 302 -2.29 -17.47 -16.83
CA ASP A 302 -1.44 -18.55 -17.31
C ASP A 302 -0.03 -18.02 -17.62
N MET A 303 1.00 -18.67 -17.07
CA MET A 303 2.39 -18.21 -17.17
C MET A 303 2.91 -18.17 -18.61
N ASP A 304 2.49 -19.10 -19.46
CA ASP A 304 3.01 -19.23 -20.82
C ASP A 304 2.26 -18.36 -21.84
N THR A 305 0.96 -18.16 -21.63
CA THR A 305 0.07 -17.52 -22.62
C THR A 305 -0.49 -16.18 -22.19
N GLY A 306 -0.47 -15.86 -20.89
CA GLY A 306 -1.12 -14.67 -20.33
C GLY A 306 -2.64 -14.76 -20.29
N ALA A 307 -3.23 -15.92 -20.61
CA ALA A 307 -4.67 -16.11 -20.58
C ALA A 307 -5.20 -15.99 -19.15
N LEU A 308 -6.29 -15.25 -18.97
CA LEU A 308 -6.97 -15.14 -17.67
C LEU A 308 -7.57 -16.49 -17.29
N ARG A 309 -7.13 -17.04 -16.16
CA ARG A 309 -7.61 -18.31 -15.61
C ARG A 309 -8.77 -18.11 -14.66
N TRP A 310 -8.61 -17.14 -13.74
CA TRP A 310 -9.68 -16.67 -12.88
C TRP A 310 -9.37 -15.24 -12.41
N HIS A 311 -10.41 -14.54 -11.94
CA HIS A 311 -10.26 -13.26 -11.25
C HIS A 311 -11.15 -13.22 -10.01
N TYR A 312 -10.80 -12.37 -9.04
CA TYR A 312 -11.65 -12.07 -7.90
C TYR A 312 -11.62 -10.57 -7.63
N GLN A 313 -12.75 -9.89 -7.77
CA GLN A 313 -12.86 -8.44 -7.53
C GLN A 313 -13.27 -8.18 -6.09
N VAL A 314 -12.44 -7.46 -5.32
CA VAL A 314 -12.70 -7.19 -3.89
C VAL A 314 -13.40 -5.85 -3.65
N VAL A 315 -13.42 -4.98 -4.65
CA VAL A 315 -14.21 -3.73 -4.69
C VAL A 315 -14.89 -3.62 -6.05
N ARG A 316 -16.22 -3.68 -6.06
CA ARG A 316 -17.03 -3.43 -7.26
C ARG A 316 -17.29 -1.94 -7.43
N HIS A 317 -17.23 -1.44 -8.66
CA HIS A 317 -17.52 -0.05 -8.97
C HIS A 317 -16.77 0.91 -8.01
N ASP A 318 -15.45 0.78 -7.94
CA ASP A 318 -14.59 1.54 -7.01
C ASP A 318 -14.86 3.05 -7.12
N LEU A 319 -15.07 3.76 -6.02
CA LEU A 319 -15.25 5.22 -5.93
C LEU A 319 -14.30 5.84 -4.90
N TRP A 320 -13.24 5.13 -4.51
CA TRP A 320 -12.48 5.43 -3.30
C TRP A 320 -10.97 5.38 -3.50
N ASP A 321 -10.48 5.21 -4.73
CA ASP A 321 -9.06 4.89 -4.97
C ASP A 321 -8.65 3.66 -4.12
N ALA A 322 -9.52 2.65 -4.11
CA ALA A 322 -9.40 1.46 -3.27
C ALA A 322 -8.72 0.31 -4.03
N ASP A 323 -7.55 0.59 -4.62
CA ASP A 323 -6.67 -0.43 -5.18
C ASP A 323 -6.44 -1.58 -4.18
N ILE A 324 -6.17 -2.77 -4.71
CA ILE A 324 -5.42 -3.76 -3.94
C ILE A 324 -3.94 -3.33 -3.95
N ALA A 325 -3.62 -2.40 -3.07
CA ALA A 325 -2.35 -1.69 -2.97
C ALA A 325 -1.26 -2.47 -2.21
N ILE A 326 -1.35 -3.80 -2.24
CA ILE A 326 -0.42 -4.73 -1.59
C ILE A 326 -0.37 -5.96 -2.49
N ALA A 327 0.85 -6.38 -2.88
CA ALA A 327 1.05 -7.63 -3.61
C ALA A 327 0.40 -8.80 -2.84
N PRO A 328 -0.23 -9.76 -3.53
CA PRO A 328 -0.80 -10.92 -2.86
C PRO A 328 0.31 -11.75 -2.20
N LEU A 329 -0.06 -12.72 -1.38
CA LEU A 329 0.87 -13.67 -0.76
C LEU A 329 0.35 -15.08 -0.96
N LEU A 330 1.19 -16.01 -1.40
CA LEU A 330 0.84 -17.43 -1.54
C LEU A 330 1.23 -18.18 -0.26
N TYR A 331 0.31 -19.01 0.24
CA TYR A 331 0.54 -19.80 1.44
C TYR A 331 -0.24 -21.11 1.38
N GLU A 332 0.07 -22.00 2.31
CA GLU A 332 -0.61 -23.29 2.45
C GLU A 332 -1.64 -23.19 3.57
N ALA A 333 -2.92 -23.20 3.19
CA ALA A 333 -4.02 -23.24 4.14
C ALA A 333 -4.28 -24.66 4.63
N THR A 334 -4.90 -24.80 5.81
CA THR A 334 -5.45 -26.06 6.28
C THR A 334 -6.95 -25.88 6.49
N VAL A 335 -7.76 -26.54 5.68
CA VAL A 335 -9.22 -26.47 5.73
C VAL A 335 -9.74 -27.87 6.02
N ASN A 336 -10.46 -28.05 7.13
CA ASN A 336 -10.97 -29.36 7.56
C ASN A 336 -9.89 -30.45 7.68
N GLY A 337 -8.65 -30.06 8.00
CA GLY A 337 -7.51 -30.98 8.09
C GLY A 337 -6.81 -31.28 6.76
N GLU A 338 -7.33 -30.78 5.64
CA GLU A 338 -6.72 -30.92 4.31
C GLU A 338 -5.91 -29.67 3.95
N ARG A 339 -4.75 -29.89 3.33
CA ARG A 339 -3.93 -28.79 2.78
C ARG A 339 -4.62 -28.22 1.54
N ARG A 340 -4.64 -26.89 1.46
CA ARG A 340 -5.20 -26.17 0.31
C ARG A 340 -4.22 -25.11 -0.19
N PRO A 341 -3.95 -25.06 -1.50
CA PRO A 341 -3.10 -24.04 -2.07
C PRO A 341 -3.85 -22.71 -1.99
N ALA A 342 -3.36 -21.76 -1.20
CA ALA A 342 -4.08 -20.53 -0.90
C ALA A 342 -3.29 -19.26 -1.27
N LEU A 343 -4.04 -18.17 -1.47
CA LEU A 343 -3.59 -16.81 -1.71
C LEU A 343 -4.28 -15.88 -0.71
N ALA A 344 -3.52 -14.91 -0.19
CA ALA A 344 -3.99 -13.87 0.71
C ALA A 344 -3.92 -12.50 0.00
N ALA A 345 -5.03 -11.77 -0.02
CA ALA A 345 -5.13 -10.42 -0.54
C ALA A 345 -5.77 -9.49 0.50
N LEU A 346 -5.06 -8.42 0.88
CA LEU A 346 -5.55 -7.46 1.88
C LEU A 346 -6.24 -6.29 1.16
N ARG A 347 -7.56 -6.16 1.38
CA ARG A 347 -8.33 -5.03 0.84
C ARG A 347 -8.01 -3.76 1.63
N ALA A 348 -8.15 -2.60 0.98
CA ALA A 348 -7.75 -1.30 1.51
C ALA A 348 -8.49 -0.86 2.80
N ASP A 349 -9.58 -1.53 3.17
CA ASP A 349 -10.32 -1.37 4.44
C ASP A 349 -9.87 -2.34 5.55
N GLY A 350 -8.81 -3.12 5.32
CA GLY A 350 -8.19 -4.01 6.30
C GLY A 350 -8.79 -5.41 6.37
N PHE A 351 -9.75 -5.77 5.52
CA PHE A 351 -10.23 -7.15 5.42
C PHE A 351 -9.34 -8.02 4.55
N LEU A 352 -9.06 -9.21 5.05
CA LEU A 352 -8.23 -10.20 4.36
C LEU A 352 -9.11 -11.19 3.59
N PHE A 353 -8.91 -11.24 2.28
CA PHE A 353 -9.49 -12.23 1.39
C PHE A 353 -8.53 -13.41 1.25
N LEU A 354 -9.01 -14.58 1.65
CA LEU A 354 -8.28 -15.84 1.56
C LEU A 354 -8.94 -16.69 0.48
N LEU A 355 -8.21 -16.92 -0.61
CA LEU A 355 -8.72 -17.59 -1.81
C LEU A 355 -7.87 -18.83 -2.10
N ASP A 356 -8.49 -19.89 -2.61
CA ASP A 356 -7.80 -21.01 -3.22
C ASP A 356 -7.09 -20.48 -4.48
N ARG A 357 -5.76 -20.61 -4.54
CA ARG A 357 -4.99 -19.94 -5.60
C ARG A 357 -5.11 -20.63 -6.95
N GLU A 358 -5.55 -21.89 -6.99
CA GLU A 358 -5.80 -22.57 -8.26
C GLU A 358 -7.11 -22.12 -8.90
N THR A 359 -8.14 -21.88 -8.08
CA THR A 359 -9.53 -21.69 -8.55
C THR A 359 -10.10 -20.28 -8.35
N GLY A 360 -9.52 -19.49 -7.44
CA GLY A 360 -10.07 -18.20 -7.01
C GLY A 360 -11.24 -18.29 -6.04
N GLU A 361 -11.65 -19.50 -5.64
CA GLU A 361 -12.74 -19.71 -4.69
C GLU A 361 -12.34 -19.32 -3.26
N PRO A 362 -13.22 -18.69 -2.46
CA PRO A 362 -12.89 -18.37 -1.07
C PRO A 362 -12.56 -19.61 -0.22
N VAL A 363 -11.44 -19.56 0.50
CA VAL A 363 -11.04 -20.57 1.51
C VAL A 363 -12.01 -20.55 2.69
N HIS A 364 -12.44 -19.36 3.09
CA HIS A 364 -13.49 -19.13 4.08
C HIS A 364 -14.67 -18.43 3.40
N PRO A 365 -15.91 -18.60 3.90
CA PRO A 365 -17.08 -18.00 3.27
C PRO A 365 -16.94 -16.48 3.09
N VAL A 366 -17.36 -16.01 1.92
CA VAL A 366 -17.52 -14.58 1.62
C VAL A 366 -19.00 -14.33 1.30
N GLU A 367 -19.56 -13.27 1.86
CA GLU A 367 -20.94 -12.88 1.64
C GLU A 367 -21.06 -11.49 1.00
N GLU A 368 -22.18 -11.28 0.33
CA GLU A 368 -22.55 -9.99 -0.25
C GLU A 368 -23.28 -9.14 0.79
N ARG A 369 -22.71 -8.00 1.15
CA ARG A 369 -23.36 -7.06 2.10
C ARG A 369 -23.82 -5.80 1.39
N PRO A 370 -25.06 -5.32 1.67
CA PRO A 370 -25.52 -4.02 1.18
C PRO A 370 -24.60 -2.88 1.64
N VAL A 371 -24.35 -1.92 0.74
CA VAL A 371 -23.55 -0.72 1.02
C VAL A 371 -24.36 0.57 0.78
N PRO A 372 -23.94 1.74 1.30
CA PRO A 372 -24.65 3.00 1.08
C PRO A 372 -24.87 3.28 -0.40
N GLN A 373 -26.11 3.66 -0.75
CA GLN A 373 -26.49 3.92 -2.13
C GLN A 373 -26.45 5.41 -2.47
N ASP A 374 -25.92 5.74 -3.65
CA ASP A 374 -25.97 7.08 -4.24
C ASP A 374 -26.36 7.00 -5.73
N PRO A 375 -27.55 7.49 -6.12
CA PRO A 375 -28.01 7.43 -7.50
C PRO A 375 -27.18 8.31 -8.44
N PHE A 376 -26.46 9.32 -7.94
CA PHE A 376 -25.59 10.15 -8.78
C PHE A 376 -24.34 9.35 -9.21
N ASN A 377 -23.65 8.73 -8.24
CA ASN A 377 -22.45 7.95 -8.52
C ASN A 377 -22.73 6.50 -9.00
N PHE A 378 -23.97 6.01 -9.00
CA PHE A 378 -24.30 4.62 -9.40
C PHE A 378 -23.56 3.55 -8.58
N THR A 379 -23.47 3.76 -7.28
CA THR A 379 -22.87 2.81 -6.33
C THR A 379 -23.34 1.37 -6.56
N ALA A 380 -22.43 0.41 -6.44
CA ALA A 380 -22.79 -1.01 -6.41
C ALA A 380 -23.79 -1.28 -5.26
N ALA A 381 -24.74 -2.19 -5.49
CA ALA A 381 -25.76 -2.54 -4.50
C ALA A 381 -25.14 -3.25 -3.28
N THR A 382 -24.15 -4.11 -3.52
CA THR A 382 -23.43 -4.89 -2.50
C THR A 382 -21.93 -4.90 -2.76
N GLN A 383 -21.18 -5.20 -1.71
CA GLN A 383 -19.75 -5.50 -1.79
C GLN A 383 -19.48 -6.86 -1.13
N PRO A 384 -18.43 -7.58 -1.56
CA PRO A 384 -18.05 -8.84 -0.93
C PRO A 384 -17.38 -8.58 0.44
N PHE A 385 -17.66 -9.42 1.43
CA PHE A 385 -16.99 -9.40 2.72
C PHE A 385 -16.73 -10.82 3.23
N PRO A 386 -15.51 -11.11 3.70
CA PRO A 386 -15.26 -12.34 4.44
C PRO A 386 -16.19 -12.43 5.66
N VAL A 387 -16.81 -13.60 5.85
CA VAL A 387 -17.68 -13.89 6.99
C VAL A 387 -16.81 -14.08 8.23
N ASP A 388 -17.29 -13.56 9.36
CA ASP A 388 -16.62 -13.66 10.66
C ASP A 388 -15.14 -13.24 10.66
N ALA A 389 -14.71 -12.35 9.76
CA ALA A 389 -13.36 -11.82 9.74
C ALA A 389 -13.24 -10.51 10.53
N ASP A 390 -12.06 -10.26 11.08
CA ASP A 390 -11.73 -8.96 11.66
C ASP A 390 -11.02 -8.07 10.63
N SER A 391 -11.27 -6.76 10.67
CA SER A 391 -10.47 -5.78 9.91
C SER A 391 -9.23 -5.40 10.70
N LEU A 392 -8.07 -5.37 10.04
CA LEU A 392 -6.80 -4.90 10.60
C LEU A 392 -6.90 -3.51 11.25
N VAL A 393 -7.72 -2.60 10.70
CA VAL A 393 -7.85 -1.21 11.17
C VAL A 393 -9.03 -1.00 12.11
N GLY A 394 -9.68 -2.10 12.52
CA GLY A 394 -10.81 -2.11 13.43
C GLY A 394 -12.13 -1.65 12.80
N ASP A 395 -13.20 -1.75 13.58
CA ASP A 395 -14.55 -1.40 13.13
C ASP A 395 -14.86 0.11 13.28
N CYS A 396 -16.04 0.52 12.80
CA CYS A 396 -16.47 1.91 12.85
C CYS A 396 -16.76 2.45 14.26
N SER A 397 -17.09 1.58 15.23
CA SER A 397 -17.50 1.98 16.59
C SER A 397 -16.46 2.86 17.28
N ARG A 398 -15.17 2.67 16.95
CA ARG A 398 -14.04 3.48 17.43
C ARG A 398 -14.18 4.99 17.18
N TRP A 399 -15.04 5.41 16.24
CA TRP A 399 -15.22 6.79 15.82
C TRP A 399 -16.49 7.43 16.34
N ARG A 400 -17.47 6.65 16.84
CA ARG A 400 -18.82 7.15 17.19
C ARG A 400 -18.81 8.30 18.18
N ASP A 401 -17.98 8.18 19.22
CA ASP A 401 -17.87 9.21 20.28
C ASP A 401 -16.81 10.27 19.99
N LYS A 402 -16.09 10.17 18.86
CA LYS A 402 -15.00 11.06 18.48
C LYS A 402 -15.39 12.04 17.37
N VAL A 403 -16.34 11.65 16.51
CA VAL A 403 -16.88 12.54 15.47
C VAL A 403 -17.88 13.50 16.10
N ALA A 404 -17.49 14.75 16.27
CA ALA A 404 -18.35 15.78 16.82
C ALA A 404 -19.27 16.41 15.76
N PRO A 405 -20.47 16.88 16.15
CA PRO A 405 -21.28 17.76 15.31
C PRO A 405 -20.45 18.95 14.78
N PRO A 406 -20.71 19.41 13.54
CA PRO A 406 -21.85 19.09 12.68
C PRO A 406 -21.64 17.86 11.78
N PHE A 407 -20.52 17.14 11.93
CA PHE A 407 -20.22 15.97 11.11
C PHE A 407 -21.11 14.78 11.49
N VAL A 408 -21.49 14.00 10.48
CA VAL A 408 -22.31 12.79 10.63
C VAL A 408 -21.49 11.60 10.17
N LEU A 409 -21.24 10.66 11.09
CA LEU A 409 -20.50 9.44 10.80
C LEU A 409 -21.39 8.44 10.03
N SER A 410 -20.98 8.13 8.80
CA SER A 410 -21.43 6.96 8.05
C SER A 410 -20.52 5.78 8.33
N CYS A 411 -21.05 4.74 8.98
CA CYS A 411 -20.29 3.55 9.33
C CYS A 411 -20.16 2.56 8.17
N SER A 412 -19.57 2.99 7.06
CA SER A 412 -19.20 2.13 5.95
C SER A 412 -17.97 2.67 5.23
N ALA A 413 -16.99 1.80 4.97
CA ALA A 413 -15.84 2.09 4.12
C ALA A 413 -16.25 2.37 2.65
N PHE A 414 -17.47 1.97 2.27
CA PHE A 414 -18.06 2.18 0.95
C PHE A 414 -19.07 3.34 0.96
N THR A 415 -18.88 4.32 1.85
CA THR A 415 -19.66 5.56 1.78
C THR A 415 -19.18 6.36 0.56
N PRO A 416 -20.02 6.59 -0.47
CA PRO A 416 -19.58 7.24 -1.69
C PRO A 416 -19.20 8.69 -1.41
N PRO A 417 -18.27 9.28 -2.20
CA PRO A 417 -17.95 10.68 -2.07
C PRO A 417 -19.10 11.51 -2.67
N TYR A 418 -20.03 11.93 -1.80
CA TYR A 418 -21.28 12.58 -2.19
C TYR A 418 -21.07 13.94 -2.83
N LEU A 419 -21.89 14.26 -3.82
CA LEU A 419 -22.08 15.62 -4.28
C LEU A 419 -23.11 16.33 -3.40
N GLY A 420 -22.75 17.43 -2.75
CA GLY A 420 -23.66 18.27 -1.96
C GLY A 420 -24.06 17.73 -0.58
N ARG A 421 -23.40 16.67 -0.07
CA ARG A 421 -23.51 16.23 1.33
C ARG A 421 -22.17 16.37 2.03
N ASP A 422 -21.94 17.57 2.53
CA ASP A 422 -20.62 18.00 2.94
C ASP A 422 -20.20 17.55 4.33
N ASN A 423 -21.14 17.27 5.22
CA ASN A 423 -20.87 16.90 6.60
C ASN A 423 -20.76 15.40 6.85
N VAL A 424 -20.93 14.56 5.82
CA VAL A 424 -20.77 13.11 5.96
C VAL A 424 -19.30 12.76 6.07
N VAL A 425 -18.95 12.03 7.13
CA VAL A 425 -17.61 11.45 7.32
C VAL A 425 -17.70 9.94 7.37
N ALA A 426 -16.68 9.25 6.90
CA ALA A 426 -16.66 7.80 6.86
C ALA A 426 -15.25 7.23 7.10
N PRO A 427 -15.14 6.00 7.63
CA PRO A 427 -13.86 5.30 7.71
C PRO A 427 -13.20 5.21 6.35
N GLY A 428 -11.90 5.48 6.27
CA GLY A 428 -11.17 5.39 5.01
C GLY A 428 -11.48 6.49 3.99
N ALA A 429 -12.41 7.40 4.22
CA ALA A 429 -12.74 8.41 3.21
C ALA A 429 -11.67 9.51 3.07
N PRO A 430 -11.52 10.12 1.88
CA PRO A 430 -12.02 9.62 0.60
C PRO A 430 -11.19 8.45 0.05
N ILE A 431 -9.99 8.20 0.62
CA ILE A 431 -9.02 7.20 0.20
C ILE A 431 -8.56 6.35 1.39
N PRO A 432 -8.76 5.02 1.39
CA PRO A 432 -8.34 4.15 2.48
C PRO A 432 -6.81 4.11 2.62
N LEU A 433 -6.31 3.79 3.82
CA LEU A 433 -4.86 3.85 4.15
C LEU A 433 -4.28 2.52 4.67
N VAL A 434 -4.93 1.39 4.40
CA VAL A 434 -4.29 0.06 4.41
C VAL A 434 -3.75 -0.19 3.01
N ARG A 435 -2.62 0.42 2.69
CA ARG A 435 -2.03 0.43 1.34
C ARG A 435 -0.50 0.50 1.45
N VAL A 436 0.22 0.13 0.40
CA VAL A 436 1.67 0.35 0.17
C VAL A 436 2.62 -0.53 1.00
N THR A 437 2.23 -0.99 2.19
CA THR A 437 3.08 -1.85 3.05
C THR A 437 2.76 -3.33 2.81
N PRO A 438 3.70 -4.15 2.31
CA PRO A 438 3.44 -5.57 2.07
C PRO A 438 3.17 -6.35 3.37
N ILE A 439 2.51 -7.49 3.26
CA ILE A 439 2.23 -8.42 4.36
C ILE A 439 3.30 -9.51 4.44
N ALA A 440 3.48 -10.12 5.61
CA ALA A 440 4.37 -11.28 5.80
C ALA A 440 3.60 -12.46 6.40
N TYR A 441 3.97 -13.70 6.08
CA TYR A 441 3.34 -14.91 6.61
C TYR A 441 4.36 -15.79 7.32
N SER A 442 4.10 -16.20 8.56
CA SER A 442 4.93 -17.23 9.20
C SER A 442 4.23 -18.59 9.16
N PRO A 443 4.86 -19.62 8.56
CA PRO A 443 4.35 -20.99 8.67
C PRO A 443 4.36 -21.49 10.12
N ASP A 444 5.25 -21.02 10.99
CA ASP A 444 5.35 -21.52 12.37
C ASP A 444 4.17 -21.08 13.25
N THR A 445 3.63 -19.90 12.97
CA THR A 445 2.46 -19.35 13.69
C THR A 445 1.16 -19.54 12.92
N ARG A 446 1.22 -19.67 11.59
CA ARG A 446 0.09 -19.54 10.65
C ARG A 446 -0.54 -18.15 10.67
N TYR A 447 0.22 -17.13 11.06
CA TYR A 447 -0.26 -15.75 11.11
C TYR A 447 0.26 -14.95 9.92
N LEU A 448 -0.59 -14.04 9.45
CA LEU A 448 -0.22 -12.94 8.59
C LEU A 448 0.02 -11.68 9.41
N TYR A 449 1.15 -11.02 9.18
CA TYR A 449 1.52 -9.77 9.81
C TYR A 449 1.28 -8.64 8.82
N ALA A 450 0.57 -7.61 9.26
CA ALA A 450 0.19 -6.49 8.41
C ALA A 450 0.15 -5.20 9.22
N GLN A 451 0.19 -4.08 8.51
CA GLN A 451 0.04 -2.76 9.12
C GLN A 451 -0.77 -1.82 8.22
N GLY A 452 -1.39 -0.81 8.82
CA GLY A 452 -2.24 0.14 8.11
C GLY A 452 -2.64 1.33 8.97
N THR A 453 -3.26 2.34 8.37
CA THR A 453 -3.79 3.49 9.11
C THR A 453 -5.32 3.45 9.17
N ALA A 454 -5.85 3.52 10.37
CA ALA A 454 -7.26 3.74 10.63
C ALA A 454 -7.56 5.25 10.72
N HIS A 455 -8.42 5.77 9.85
CA HIS A 455 -8.89 7.15 9.89
C HIS A 455 -10.35 7.30 9.48
N VAL A 456 -10.93 8.47 9.78
CA VAL A 456 -12.16 8.97 9.15
C VAL A 456 -11.84 10.22 8.35
N GLY A 457 -12.53 10.39 7.22
CA GLY A 457 -12.45 11.61 6.41
C GLY A 457 -13.81 11.99 5.85
N ARG A 458 -13.90 13.15 5.19
CA ARG A 458 -15.15 13.61 4.57
C ARG A 458 -15.41 12.83 3.28
N ALA A 459 -16.57 12.20 3.19
CA ALA A 459 -17.01 11.48 2.00
C ALA A 459 -17.74 12.45 1.06
N ARG A 460 -16.99 13.36 0.40
CA ARG A 460 -17.56 14.39 -0.46
C ARG A 460 -16.78 14.65 -1.75
N ARG A 461 -17.49 15.11 -2.79
CA ARG A 461 -16.98 15.73 -4.01
C ARG A 461 -17.42 17.19 -4.07
N ILE A 462 -16.55 18.06 -4.60
CA ILE A 462 -16.84 19.49 -4.77
C ILE A 462 -17.14 19.87 -6.23
N SER A 463 -17.07 18.91 -7.15
CA SER A 463 -17.29 19.14 -8.58
C SER A 463 -18.17 18.05 -9.21
N ARG A 464 -18.98 18.46 -10.19
CA ARG A 464 -19.74 17.57 -11.09
C ARG A 464 -18.90 17.03 -12.25
N ASP A 465 -17.70 17.57 -12.47
CA ASP A 465 -16.78 17.01 -13.44
C ASP A 465 -16.32 15.62 -12.95
N PRO A 466 -16.60 14.52 -13.69
CA PRO A 466 -16.21 13.17 -13.29
C PRO A 466 -14.70 13.02 -13.19
N TRP A 467 -13.96 13.82 -13.96
CA TRP A 467 -12.51 13.80 -13.94
C TRP A 467 -11.93 14.52 -12.74
N PHE A 468 -12.69 15.30 -11.98
CA PHE A 468 -12.14 16.08 -10.87
C PHE A 468 -11.85 15.23 -9.62
N ARG A 469 -10.57 14.99 -9.31
CA ARG A 469 -10.09 14.28 -8.12
C ARG A 469 -10.02 15.11 -6.85
N GLY A 470 -10.03 16.44 -6.94
CA GLY A 470 -9.90 17.31 -5.78
C GLY A 470 -10.97 17.00 -4.74
N SER A 471 -10.61 16.23 -3.72
CA SER A 471 -11.45 16.00 -2.55
C SER A 471 -11.01 16.95 -1.44
N ALA A 472 -11.92 17.25 -0.52
CA ALA A 472 -11.60 18.17 0.56
C ALA A 472 -10.52 17.58 1.47
N ARG A 473 -9.41 18.31 1.59
CA ARG A 473 -8.24 17.92 2.39
C ARG A 473 -8.60 17.75 3.87
N SER A 474 -7.81 16.95 4.57
CA SER A 474 -7.94 16.68 6.01
C SER A 474 -8.12 17.95 6.84
N TYR A 475 -9.17 17.96 7.65
CA TYR A 475 -9.50 19.04 8.59
C TYR A 475 -8.83 18.77 9.94
N THR A 476 -8.45 19.83 10.65
CA THR A 476 -7.93 19.75 12.03
C THR A 476 -8.96 19.32 13.06
N ASN A 477 -10.22 19.20 12.66
CA ASN A 477 -11.37 19.02 13.56
C ASN A 477 -11.97 17.61 13.46
N LEU A 478 -11.36 16.71 12.67
CA LEU A 478 -11.68 15.28 12.70
C LEU A 478 -10.76 14.55 13.69
N PRO A 479 -11.20 13.40 14.24
CA PRO A 479 -10.36 12.57 15.08
C PRO A 479 -9.02 12.23 14.44
N ALA A 480 -7.96 12.21 15.26
CA ALA A 480 -6.64 11.82 14.79
C ALA A 480 -6.65 10.37 14.25
N SER A 481 -5.95 10.16 13.14
CA SER A 481 -5.71 8.82 12.59
C SER A 481 -4.83 8.00 13.52
N VAL A 482 -5.01 6.68 13.50
CA VAL A 482 -4.24 5.72 14.29
C VAL A 482 -3.51 4.78 13.35
N GLY A 483 -2.22 4.56 13.57
CA GLY A 483 -1.48 3.50 12.91
C GLY A 483 -1.70 2.18 13.66
N VAL A 484 -1.90 1.11 12.92
CA VAL A 484 -2.14 -0.24 13.45
C VAL A 484 -1.13 -1.20 12.84
N PHE A 485 -0.51 -2.04 13.67
CA PHE A 485 0.33 -3.16 13.28
C PHE A 485 -0.15 -4.41 14.02
N GLY A 486 -0.40 -5.52 13.32
CA GLY A 486 -1.04 -6.68 13.94
C GLY A 486 -0.80 -7.99 13.22
N ALA A 487 -1.25 -9.07 13.86
CA ALA A 487 -1.27 -10.41 13.32
C ALA A 487 -2.71 -10.90 13.12
N ILE A 488 -2.97 -11.56 11.99
CA ILE A 488 -4.24 -12.20 11.64
C ILE A 488 -4.00 -13.70 11.50
N ASP A 489 -4.77 -14.53 12.19
CA ASP A 489 -4.71 -15.99 12.04
C ASP A 489 -5.40 -16.41 10.74
N THR A 490 -4.68 -17.07 9.83
CA THR A 490 -5.25 -17.49 8.52
C THR A 490 -6.30 -18.59 8.64
N ARG A 491 -6.35 -19.29 9.78
CA ARG A 491 -7.30 -20.39 10.02
C ARG A 491 -8.68 -19.88 10.42
N THR A 492 -8.73 -18.72 11.07
CA THR A 492 -9.99 -18.14 11.60
C THR A 492 -10.29 -16.76 11.02
N ASN A 493 -9.35 -16.14 10.32
CA ASN A 493 -9.41 -14.76 9.83
C ASN A 493 -9.66 -13.72 10.95
N LYS A 494 -9.10 -14.00 12.14
CA LYS A 494 -9.25 -13.16 13.35
C LYS A 494 -7.95 -12.51 13.74
N LEU A 495 -8.04 -11.31 14.33
CA LEU A 495 -6.88 -10.66 14.92
C LEU A 495 -6.41 -11.45 16.13
N VAL A 496 -5.10 -11.72 16.19
CA VAL A 496 -4.46 -12.39 17.33
C VAL A 496 -3.90 -11.37 18.32
N TRP A 497 -3.21 -10.36 17.79
CA TRP A 497 -2.66 -9.24 18.55
C TRP A 497 -2.56 -8.00 17.66
N THR A 498 -2.59 -6.82 18.29
CA THR A 498 -2.47 -5.53 17.60
C THR A 498 -1.73 -4.51 18.47
N HIS A 499 -0.95 -3.66 17.82
CA HIS A 499 -0.35 -2.44 18.37
C HIS A 499 -0.98 -1.24 17.70
N GLU A 500 -1.42 -0.28 18.52
CA GLU A 500 -1.87 1.03 18.06
C GLU A 500 -0.88 2.13 18.45
N PHE A 501 -0.69 3.09 17.57
CA PHE A 501 0.14 4.26 17.82
C PHE A 501 -0.33 5.47 16.98
N GLU A 502 0.22 6.66 17.25
CA GLU A 502 -0.02 7.82 16.39
C GLU A 502 0.32 7.47 14.94
N SER A 503 -0.56 7.74 13.98
CA SER A 503 -0.40 7.29 12.58
C SER A 503 0.94 7.68 11.95
N ARG A 504 1.54 8.79 12.37
CA ARG A 504 2.88 9.22 11.91
C ARG A 504 4.00 8.24 12.27
N LEU A 505 3.81 7.38 13.27
CA LEU A 505 4.77 6.38 13.76
C LEU A 505 4.68 5.05 12.99
N LEU A 506 3.68 4.85 12.12
CA LEU A 506 3.53 3.62 11.34
C LEU A 506 4.75 3.32 10.47
N GLY A 507 5.32 4.36 9.85
CA GLY A 507 6.32 4.19 8.80
C GLY A 507 5.71 3.61 7.52
N GLY A 508 6.56 3.42 6.50
CA GLY A 508 6.23 2.72 5.26
C GLY A 508 6.85 1.33 5.16
N SER A 509 7.45 0.82 6.25
CA SER A 509 8.11 -0.49 6.26
C SER A 509 7.08 -1.60 6.41
N GLY A 510 6.96 -2.49 5.42
CA GLY A 510 6.21 -3.73 5.61
C GLY A 510 6.97 -4.72 6.50
N PRO A 511 6.26 -5.60 7.25
CA PRO A 511 6.87 -6.62 8.08
C PRO A 511 7.79 -7.59 7.33
N LEU A 512 8.72 -8.16 8.08
CA LEU A 512 9.53 -9.34 7.78
C LEU A 512 9.32 -10.34 8.91
N ALA A 513 9.03 -11.61 8.62
CA ALA A 513 8.99 -12.68 9.61
C ALA A 513 10.20 -13.62 9.48
N THR A 514 10.64 -14.24 10.57
CA THR A 514 11.76 -15.21 10.55
C THR A 514 11.45 -16.48 11.35
N ALA A 515 12.15 -17.58 11.06
CA ALA A 515 12.09 -18.83 11.80
C ALA A 515 12.57 -18.69 13.26
N GLY A 516 13.40 -17.67 13.55
CA GLY A 516 13.78 -17.28 14.92
C GLY A 516 12.61 -16.77 15.78
N GLY A 517 11.38 -16.76 15.27
CA GLY A 517 10.18 -16.36 16.01
C GLY A 517 9.99 -14.85 16.10
N LEU A 518 10.59 -14.09 15.18
CA LEU A 518 10.59 -12.63 15.19
C LEU A 518 9.79 -12.05 14.02
N VAL A 519 9.24 -10.84 14.25
CA VAL A 519 8.71 -9.96 13.20
C VAL A 519 9.38 -8.60 13.30
N PHE A 520 10.00 -8.17 12.20
CA PHE A 520 10.71 -6.89 12.11
C PHE A 520 9.89 -5.83 11.38
N ARG A 521 10.00 -4.57 11.81
CA ARG A 521 9.46 -3.40 11.07
C ARG A 521 10.26 -2.14 11.35
N GLY A 522 10.37 -1.28 10.34
CA GLY A 522 10.82 0.11 10.52
C GLY A 522 9.67 1.06 10.82
N ALA A 523 9.84 1.95 11.80
CA ALA A 523 8.84 2.88 12.27
C ALA A 523 9.05 4.31 11.75
N GLY A 524 8.02 5.16 11.95
CA GLY A 524 8.00 6.55 11.47
C GLY A 524 8.94 7.50 12.22
N ASP A 525 9.35 7.14 13.44
CA ASP A 525 10.27 7.88 14.30
C ASP A 525 11.75 7.50 14.10
N GLY A 526 12.06 6.72 13.06
CA GLY A 526 13.43 6.29 12.76
C GLY A 526 13.88 5.05 13.52
N THR A 527 13.00 4.43 14.32
CA THR A 527 13.35 3.17 14.98
C THR A 527 13.17 1.97 14.06
N PHE A 528 14.09 1.01 14.12
CA PHE A 528 13.91 -0.35 13.63
C PHE A 528 13.58 -1.24 14.82
N GLN A 529 12.56 -2.09 14.69
CA GLN A 529 11.93 -2.76 15.83
C GLN A 529 11.73 -4.25 15.53
N ALA A 530 11.88 -5.09 16.56
CA ALA A 530 11.59 -6.52 16.52
C ALA A 530 10.56 -6.91 17.57
N TYR A 531 9.64 -7.79 17.18
CA TYR A 531 8.53 -8.27 17.99
C TYR A 531 8.52 -9.80 18.02
N ASP A 532 8.08 -10.39 19.13
CA ASP A 532 7.74 -11.81 19.19
C ASP A 532 6.57 -12.11 18.24
N ALA A 533 6.76 -13.06 17.33
CA ALA A 533 5.81 -13.37 16.27
C ALA A 533 4.45 -13.89 16.80
N ARG A 534 4.44 -14.60 17.92
CA ARG A 534 3.23 -15.24 18.46
C ARG A 534 2.38 -14.30 19.31
N SER A 535 3.03 -13.55 20.20
CA SER A 535 2.42 -12.71 21.22
C SER A 535 2.35 -11.24 20.83
N GLY A 536 3.20 -10.80 19.90
CA GLY A 536 3.38 -9.40 19.56
C GLY A 536 4.16 -8.62 20.62
N ALA A 537 4.82 -9.25 21.60
CA ALA A 537 5.64 -8.54 22.56
C ALA A 537 6.80 -7.81 21.86
N ALA A 538 7.00 -6.52 22.14
CA ALA A 538 8.17 -5.80 21.65
C ALA A 538 9.43 -6.31 22.36
N LEU A 539 10.41 -6.80 21.62
CA LEU A 539 11.62 -7.42 22.17
C LEU A 539 12.85 -6.55 22.02
N TRP A 540 12.93 -5.80 20.91
CA TRP A 540 14.12 -5.03 20.58
C TRP A 540 13.78 -3.78 19.77
N ARG A 541 14.62 -2.75 19.90
CA ARG A 541 14.59 -1.56 19.05
C ARG A 541 15.99 -0.98 18.88
N PHE A 542 16.20 -0.30 17.76
CA PHE A 542 17.38 0.51 17.47
C PHE A 542 16.97 1.82 16.81
N GLN A 543 17.62 2.93 17.12
CA GLN A 543 17.35 4.25 16.54
C GLN A 543 18.40 4.60 15.48
N THR A 544 17.96 4.73 14.22
CA THR A 544 18.88 5.06 13.12
C THR A 544 19.18 6.56 13.00
N GLY A 545 18.40 7.41 13.67
CA GLY A 545 18.49 8.87 13.55
C GLY A 545 17.90 9.41 12.24
N VAL A 546 17.40 8.51 11.39
CA VAL A 546 16.84 8.86 10.08
C VAL A 546 15.32 8.77 10.13
N PRO A 547 14.59 9.85 9.83
CA PRO A 547 13.14 9.84 9.95
C PRO A 547 12.52 8.94 8.87
N ARG A 548 11.47 8.22 9.28
CA ARG A 548 10.57 7.41 8.44
C ARG A 548 11.27 6.27 7.70
N ALA A 549 11.09 5.07 8.23
CA ALA A 549 11.25 3.86 7.44
C ALA A 549 10.38 3.92 6.18
N ARG A 550 10.95 3.56 5.02
CA ARG A 550 10.27 3.69 3.74
C ARG A 550 10.15 2.37 3.00
N GLY A 551 11.15 1.50 3.10
CA GLY A 551 11.14 0.16 2.52
C GLY A 551 10.84 -0.91 3.58
N PRO A 552 10.23 -2.03 3.19
CA PRO A 552 10.12 -3.23 4.03
C PRO A 552 11.51 -3.82 4.34
N ALA A 553 11.68 -4.40 5.52
CA ALA A 553 12.91 -5.08 5.93
C ALA A 553 13.13 -6.40 5.17
N MET A 554 14.35 -6.91 5.13
CA MET A 554 14.71 -8.22 4.58
C MET A 554 15.90 -8.82 5.35
N THR A 555 16.16 -10.11 5.18
CA THR A 555 17.29 -10.80 5.83
C THR A 555 18.03 -11.69 4.83
N TYR A 556 19.33 -11.87 5.05
CA TYR A 556 20.24 -12.58 4.16
C TYR A 556 21.46 -13.08 4.93
N MET A 557 22.23 -13.97 4.31
CA MET A 557 23.56 -14.38 4.78
C MET A 557 24.65 -13.57 4.06
N ALA A 558 25.63 -13.07 4.80
CA ALA A 558 26.86 -12.49 4.23
C ALA A 558 28.03 -12.73 5.19
N GLY A 559 29.20 -13.08 4.65
CA GLY A 559 30.38 -13.38 5.48
C GLY A 559 30.18 -14.55 6.46
N GLY A 560 29.21 -15.43 6.23
CA GLY A 560 28.85 -16.52 7.13
C GLY A 560 27.95 -16.12 8.32
N GLU A 561 27.49 -14.87 8.38
CA GLU A 561 26.61 -14.36 9.43
C GLU A 561 25.25 -13.93 8.87
N GLN A 562 24.19 -14.16 9.65
CA GLN A 562 22.86 -13.63 9.33
C GLN A 562 22.83 -12.11 9.54
N HIS A 563 22.32 -11.42 8.53
CA HIS A 563 22.07 -9.99 8.56
C HIS A 563 20.59 -9.68 8.33
N VAL A 564 20.11 -8.57 8.89
CA VAL A 564 18.80 -8.00 8.61
C VAL A 564 19.00 -6.57 8.11
N ALA A 565 18.39 -6.20 6.98
CA ALA A 565 18.53 -4.87 6.39
C ALA A 565 17.19 -4.17 6.16
N VAL A 566 17.20 -2.84 6.22
CA VAL A 566 16.02 -1.98 6.05
C VAL A 566 16.38 -0.62 5.46
N ALA A 567 15.59 -0.16 4.49
CA ALA A 567 15.72 1.18 3.91
C ALA A 567 14.99 2.23 4.77
N MET A 568 15.78 3.06 5.44
CA MET A 568 15.36 4.15 6.31
C MET A 568 15.55 5.48 5.57
N GLY A 569 14.51 5.95 4.87
CA GLY A 569 14.57 7.23 4.17
C GLY A 569 15.74 7.31 3.16
N PRO A 570 16.74 8.19 3.37
CA PRO A 570 17.94 8.32 2.54
C PRO A 570 19.07 7.29 2.80
N GLU A 571 18.88 6.31 3.68
CA GLU A 571 19.92 5.35 4.04
C GLU A 571 19.40 3.90 4.02
N LEU A 572 20.30 2.96 3.71
CA LEU A 572 20.12 1.53 3.94
C LEU A 572 20.91 1.13 5.18
N TRP A 573 20.27 0.44 6.11
CA TRP A 573 20.90 -0.04 7.34
C TRP A 573 20.93 -1.56 7.34
N ALA A 574 22.01 -2.16 7.85
CA ALA A 574 22.10 -3.59 8.11
C ALA A 574 22.51 -3.86 9.56
N PHE A 575 21.99 -4.96 10.10
CA PHE A 575 22.09 -5.38 11.49
C PHE A 575 22.54 -6.83 11.57
N LYS A 576 23.35 -7.16 12.59
CA LYS A 576 23.78 -8.53 12.89
C LYS A 576 24.03 -8.67 14.40
N LEU A 577 24.13 -9.91 14.89
CA LEU A 577 24.51 -10.13 16.29
C LEU A 577 25.91 -9.55 16.55
N GLY A 578 26.04 -8.80 17.64
CA GLY A 578 27.29 -8.12 18.00
C GLY A 578 27.66 -6.94 17.09
N GLY A 579 26.70 -6.37 16.34
CA GLY A 579 26.91 -5.14 15.57
C GLY A 579 27.34 -3.98 16.48
N THR A 580 28.32 -3.18 16.03
CA THR A 580 29.02 -2.20 16.86
C THR A 580 28.66 -0.75 16.59
N VAL A 581 27.85 -0.47 15.56
CA VAL A 581 27.41 0.91 15.28
C VAL A 581 26.36 1.31 16.33
N PRO A 582 26.60 2.41 17.08
CA PRO A 582 25.72 2.80 18.18
C PRO A 582 24.40 3.41 17.68
N ASP A 583 23.38 3.36 18.55
CA ASP A 583 22.13 4.12 18.39
C ASP A 583 22.42 5.61 18.16
N ALA A 584 21.66 6.22 17.26
CA ALA A 584 21.65 7.66 17.06
C ALA A 584 20.55 8.34 17.89
N ASP A 585 20.58 9.67 17.97
CA ASP A 585 19.50 10.45 18.55
C ASP A 585 18.24 10.38 17.68
N ALA A 586 17.07 10.41 18.32
CA ALA A 586 15.80 10.43 17.60
C ALA A 586 15.69 11.67 16.69
N PRO A 587 15.27 11.51 15.43
CA PRO A 587 15.09 12.63 14.53
C PRO A 587 13.97 13.57 15.03
N PRO A 588 14.02 14.87 14.71
CA PRO A 588 12.96 15.80 15.07
C PRO A 588 11.59 15.31 14.57
N ALA A 589 10.56 15.46 15.41
CA ALA A 589 9.21 15.07 15.04
C ALA A 589 8.75 15.84 13.79
N ALA A 590 8.51 15.11 12.69
CA ALA A 590 7.99 15.70 11.46
C ALA A 590 6.52 16.10 11.63
N GLY A 591 6.27 17.35 12.02
CA GLY A 591 4.92 17.92 12.10
C GLY A 591 4.33 18.19 10.72
N ARG A 592 3.22 17.54 10.36
CA ARG A 592 2.34 17.98 9.27
C ARG A 592 1.11 18.65 9.87
N ARG A 593 1.20 19.94 10.18
CA ARG A 593 0.00 20.80 10.29
C ARG A 593 -0.16 21.55 8.98
N ALA A 594 -1.40 21.83 8.57
CA ALA A 594 -1.65 22.74 7.46
C ALA A 594 -0.88 24.05 7.71
N ALA A 595 -0.15 24.51 6.68
CA ALA A 595 0.66 25.72 6.77
C ALA A 595 -0.22 26.88 7.20
N VAL A 596 0.17 27.55 8.29
CA VAL A 596 -0.48 28.78 8.72
C VAL A 596 0.05 29.89 7.82
N ARG A 597 -0.85 30.63 7.15
CA ARG A 597 -0.45 31.74 6.28
C ARG A 597 -0.46 33.05 7.08
N GLU A 598 0.63 33.81 7.04
CA GLU A 598 0.65 35.19 7.53
C GLU A 598 -0.26 36.04 6.65
N THR A 599 -1.47 36.34 7.12
CA THR A 599 -2.46 37.11 6.36
C THR A 599 -3.57 37.58 7.29
N ASN A 600 -4.08 38.78 7.04
CA ASN A 600 -5.28 39.29 7.66
C ASN A 600 -6.50 39.23 6.72
N GLU A 601 -6.39 38.54 5.58
CA GLU A 601 -7.50 38.37 4.63
C GLU A 601 -7.83 36.88 4.48
N ILE A 602 -9.11 36.56 4.63
CA ILE A 602 -9.66 35.21 4.54
C ILE A 602 -10.83 35.23 3.55
N MET A 603 -10.73 34.39 2.53
CA MET A 603 -11.78 34.17 1.54
C MET A 603 -12.74 33.08 2.03
N THR A 604 -14.04 33.24 1.80
CA THR A 604 -15.08 32.26 2.20
C THR A 604 -15.15 31.02 1.31
N SER A 605 -14.51 31.06 0.14
CA SER A 605 -14.42 29.96 -0.79
C SER A 605 -12.97 29.69 -1.21
N THR A 606 -12.71 28.49 -1.72
CA THR A 606 -11.40 28.07 -2.19
C THR A 606 -11.47 27.62 -3.64
N LEU A 607 -10.69 28.24 -4.53
CA LEU A 607 -10.44 27.68 -5.86
C LEU A 607 -9.52 26.46 -5.70
N VAL A 608 -10.06 25.29 -6.00
CA VAL A 608 -9.32 24.03 -5.98
C VAL A 608 -8.93 23.67 -7.40
N GLN A 609 -7.62 23.71 -7.66
CA GLN A 609 -7.05 23.11 -8.86
C GLN A 609 -6.81 21.62 -8.60
N SER A 610 -7.38 20.77 -9.45
CA SER A 610 -7.09 19.35 -9.50
C SER A 610 -6.22 19.07 -10.72
N ALA A 611 -5.00 18.59 -10.48
CA ALA A 611 -4.07 18.21 -11.54
C ALA A 611 -4.47 16.82 -12.02
N GLU A 612 -5.34 16.73 -13.04
CA GLU A 612 -5.77 15.44 -13.54
C GLU A 612 -4.70 14.79 -14.39
N ARG A 613 -4.30 13.63 -13.90
CA ARG A 613 -3.39 12.72 -14.57
C ARG A 613 -4.03 12.32 -15.90
N GLY A 614 -3.36 12.61 -17.00
CA GLY A 614 -3.77 12.21 -18.36
C GLY A 614 -4.76 13.12 -19.08
N VAL A 615 -5.57 13.93 -18.37
CA VAL A 615 -6.67 14.72 -18.99
C VAL A 615 -6.61 16.24 -18.72
N GLY A 616 -5.53 16.73 -18.10
CA GLY A 616 -5.25 18.17 -17.95
C GLY A 616 -5.76 18.80 -16.65
N ASN A 617 -5.42 20.07 -16.42
CA ASN A 617 -5.84 20.78 -15.20
C ASN A 617 -7.36 21.01 -15.19
N ARG A 618 -8.00 20.68 -14.07
CA ARG A 618 -9.41 20.96 -13.79
C ARG A 618 -9.52 21.89 -12.59
N TYR A 619 -10.62 22.66 -12.54
CA TYR A 619 -10.84 23.65 -11.49
C TYR A 619 -12.26 23.53 -10.95
N ALA A 620 -12.42 23.67 -9.64
CA ALA A 620 -13.71 23.80 -8.98
C ALA A 620 -13.60 24.80 -7.83
N VAL A 621 -14.68 25.51 -7.55
CA VAL A 621 -14.77 26.37 -6.37
C VAL A 621 -15.41 25.58 -5.25
N ASP A 622 -14.65 25.37 -4.17
CA ASP A 622 -15.17 24.82 -2.91
C ASP A 622 -15.79 25.97 -2.12
N GLU A 623 -17.12 26.12 -2.28
CA GLU A 623 -17.92 27.13 -1.59
C GLU A 623 -17.95 26.92 -0.06
N HIS A 624 -17.56 25.73 0.43
CA HIS A 624 -17.60 25.35 1.83
C HIS A 624 -16.19 25.13 2.43
N ALA A 625 -15.20 25.89 1.94
CA ALA A 625 -13.83 25.88 2.45
C ALA A 625 -13.20 27.28 2.41
N PHE A 626 -12.71 27.75 3.56
CA PHE A 626 -12.01 29.02 3.69
C PHE A 626 -10.59 28.98 3.09
N ASN A 627 -10.15 30.09 2.50
CA ASN A 627 -8.79 30.26 1.98
C ASN A 627 -8.10 31.52 2.55
N PRO A 628 -7.02 31.39 3.33
CA PRO A 628 -6.41 30.14 3.76
C PRO A 628 -7.28 29.47 4.85
N PRO A 629 -7.19 28.15 5.01
CA PRO A 629 -7.89 27.45 6.10
C PRO A 629 -7.33 27.82 7.48
N ARG A 630 -6.08 28.30 7.55
CA ARG A 630 -5.41 28.76 8.78
C ARG A 630 -4.64 30.04 8.51
N ALA A 631 -5.02 31.12 9.18
CA ALA A 631 -4.35 32.42 9.12
C ALA A 631 -3.56 32.70 10.40
N ARG A 632 -2.47 33.48 10.31
CA ARG A 632 -1.75 34.05 11.45
C ARG A 632 -1.78 35.56 11.38
N VAL A 633 -2.05 36.19 12.52
CA VAL A 633 -2.04 37.65 12.73
C VAL A 633 -1.52 37.98 14.14
N ARG A 634 -1.30 39.27 14.44
CA ARG A 634 -1.00 39.77 15.80
C ARG A 634 -2.22 40.34 16.49
N ALA A 635 -2.20 40.41 17.81
CA ALA A 635 -3.22 41.09 18.59
C ALA A 635 -3.41 42.55 18.11
N GLY A 636 -4.66 43.00 18.10
CA GLY A 636 -5.10 44.29 17.56
C GLY A 636 -5.34 44.32 16.04
N THR A 637 -4.96 43.26 15.29
CA THR A 637 -5.14 43.20 13.83
C THR A 637 -6.62 43.11 13.45
N ILE A 638 -7.03 43.85 12.42
CA ILE A 638 -8.33 43.66 11.76
C ILE A 638 -8.18 42.56 10.71
N VAL A 639 -8.93 41.48 10.88
CA VAL A 639 -9.08 40.41 9.90
C VAL A 639 -10.28 40.71 9.02
N THR A 640 -10.07 40.69 7.70
CA THR A 640 -11.08 40.85 6.68
C THR A 640 -11.53 39.48 6.19
N PHE A 641 -12.83 39.22 6.26
CA PHE A 641 -13.48 38.10 5.59
C PHE A 641 -14.10 38.60 4.30
N VAL A 642 -13.67 38.07 3.16
CA VAL A 642 -14.23 38.42 1.84
C VAL A 642 -15.10 37.27 1.38
N ASN A 643 -16.38 37.54 1.11
CA ASN A 643 -17.24 36.55 0.49
C ASN A 643 -16.91 36.42 -1.00
N SER A 644 -15.99 35.51 -1.31
CA SER A 644 -15.51 35.21 -2.66
C SER A 644 -16.35 34.16 -3.39
N GLY A 645 -17.35 33.63 -2.71
CA GLY A 645 -18.26 32.60 -3.20
C GLY A 645 -19.53 33.17 -3.81
N ASN A 646 -20.42 32.26 -4.19
CA ASN A 646 -21.75 32.59 -4.72
C ASN A 646 -22.88 32.40 -3.70
N ILE A 647 -22.55 31.97 -2.48
CA ILE A 647 -23.50 31.73 -1.39
C ILE A 647 -23.38 32.79 -0.31
N THR A 648 -24.48 33.11 0.37
CA THR A 648 -24.43 33.98 1.56
C THR A 648 -23.83 33.21 2.73
N GLN A 649 -22.93 33.84 3.48
CA GLN A 649 -22.32 33.23 4.67
C GLN A 649 -22.19 34.22 5.82
N THR A 650 -22.48 33.76 7.01
CA THR A 650 -22.24 34.42 8.29
C THR A 650 -21.11 33.69 8.99
N ILE A 651 -19.99 34.38 9.23
CA ILE A 651 -18.79 33.76 9.81
C ILE A 651 -18.72 34.11 11.29
N THR A 652 -18.73 33.09 12.12
CA THR A 652 -18.84 33.23 13.57
C THR A 652 -17.75 32.42 14.29
N ALA A 653 -17.19 32.99 15.35
CA ALA A 653 -16.24 32.30 16.21
C ALA A 653 -16.94 31.16 16.96
N GLN A 654 -16.26 30.02 17.12
CA GLN A 654 -16.81 28.88 17.85
C GLN A 654 -17.09 29.19 19.33
N ASP A 655 -16.33 30.12 19.94
CA ASP A 655 -16.55 30.61 21.30
C ASP A 655 -17.57 31.77 21.38
N ALA A 656 -18.24 32.08 20.28
CA ALA A 656 -19.18 33.19 20.11
C ALA A 656 -18.60 34.58 20.42
N SER A 657 -17.27 34.74 20.42
CA SER A 657 -16.63 36.03 20.72
C SER A 657 -16.81 37.10 19.64
N TRP A 658 -17.15 36.71 18.41
CA TRP A 658 -17.41 37.62 17.29
C TRP A 658 -18.22 36.95 16.17
N SER A 659 -18.85 37.77 15.32
CA SER A 659 -19.48 37.38 14.07
C SER A 659 -19.32 38.49 13.03
N THR A 660 -19.23 38.14 11.75
CA THR A 660 -19.20 39.11 10.64
C THR A 660 -20.59 39.69 10.33
N GLY A 661 -21.67 39.07 10.83
CA GLY A 661 -22.99 39.19 10.21
C GLY A 661 -23.03 38.54 8.81
N PRO A 662 -24.19 38.55 8.14
CA PRO A 662 -24.34 37.94 6.83
C PRO A 662 -23.55 38.71 5.78
N LEU A 663 -22.69 38.01 5.03
CA LEU A 663 -21.98 38.53 3.88
C LEU A 663 -22.62 38.01 2.60
N LEU A 664 -23.16 38.90 1.77
CA LEU A 664 -23.58 38.56 0.40
C LEU A 664 -22.34 38.35 -0.51
N PRO A 665 -22.49 37.70 -1.68
CA PRO A 665 -21.40 37.58 -2.64
C PRO A 665 -20.71 38.93 -2.92
N ALA A 666 -19.37 38.90 -2.97
CA ALA A 666 -18.48 40.05 -3.12
C ALA A 666 -18.49 41.09 -1.96
N GLN A 667 -19.19 40.84 -0.86
CA GLN A 667 -19.09 41.68 0.34
C GLN A 667 -17.91 41.30 1.22
N SER A 668 -17.53 42.21 2.13
CA SER A 668 -16.50 41.96 3.14
C SER A 668 -17.02 42.28 4.54
N GLY A 669 -16.63 41.46 5.50
CA GLY A 669 -16.81 41.67 6.93
C GLY A 669 -15.47 41.85 7.63
N TYR A 670 -15.47 42.49 8.79
CA TYR A 670 -14.26 42.82 9.52
C TYR A 670 -14.39 42.43 10.99
N VAL A 671 -13.36 41.81 11.52
CA VAL A 671 -13.28 41.43 12.94
C VAL A 671 -11.93 41.88 13.49
N ARG A 672 -11.93 42.54 14.64
CA ARG A 672 -10.69 42.92 15.34
C ARG A 672 -10.28 41.83 16.33
N MET A 673 -9.06 41.33 16.19
CA MET A 673 -8.52 40.25 17.01
C MET A 673 -7.75 40.82 18.22
N GLU A 674 -8.43 41.09 19.33
CA GLU A 674 -7.81 41.76 20.50
C GLU A 674 -7.00 40.82 21.40
N ARG A 675 -7.34 39.52 21.44
CA ARG A 675 -6.72 38.55 22.36
C ARG A 675 -5.83 37.58 21.60
N ALA A 676 -4.63 37.36 22.11
CA ALA A 676 -3.78 36.26 21.64
C ALA A 676 -4.44 34.90 21.90
N GLY A 677 -4.24 33.94 21.00
CA GLY A 677 -4.86 32.62 21.08
C GLY A 677 -5.09 31.99 19.71
N THR A 678 -5.65 30.78 19.68
CA THR A 678 -6.13 30.15 18.43
C THR A 678 -7.65 30.13 18.46
N PHE A 679 -8.27 30.79 17.49
CA PHE A 679 -9.72 30.90 17.35
C PHE A 679 -10.17 30.05 16.18
N THR A 680 -11.02 29.07 16.45
CA THR A 680 -11.74 28.33 15.41
C THR A 680 -13.02 29.08 15.08
N TYR A 681 -13.35 29.19 13.79
CA TYR A 681 -14.56 29.84 13.29
C TYR A 681 -15.23 28.97 12.23
N TYR A 682 -16.49 29.25 11.95
CA TYR A 682 -17.31 28.48 11.00
C TYR A 682 -18.36 29.37 10.30
N SER A 683 -18.95 28.86 9.21
CA SER A 683 -20.15 29.46 8.61
C SER A 683 -21.41 28.98 9.33
N GLU A 684 -22.30 29.87 9.76
CA GLU A 684 -23.54 29.48 10.44
C GLU A 684 -24.49 28.68 9.53
N GLU A 685 -24.54 29.03 8.25
CA GLU A 685 -25.35 28.36 7.23
C GLU A 685 -24.74 27.00 6.83
N TYR A 686 -23.41 26.89 6.91
CA TYR A 686 -22.65 25.69 6.56
C TYR A 686 -21.65 25.33 7.66
N PRO A 687 -22.10 24.80 8.82
CA PRO A 687 -21.25 24.68 10.02
C PRO A 687 -20.02 23.77 9.86
N TRP A 688 -20.00 22.91 8.83
CA TRP A 688 -18.85 22.08 8.47
C TRP A 688 -17.74 22.84 7.74
N ALA A 689 -18.02 24.03 7.20
CA ALA A 689 -17.01 24.95 6.71
C ALA A 689 -16.37 25.63 7.91
N MET A 690 -15.13 25.25 8.21
CA MET A 690 -14.40 25.71 9.41
C MET A 690 -13.00 26.19 9.06
N GLY A 691 -12.50 27.18 9.78
CA GLY A 691 -11.13 27.68 9.67
C GLY A 691 -10.55 28.07 11.03
N GLN A 692 -9.26 28.45 11.05
CA GLN A 692 -8.58 28.91 12.26
C GLN A 692 -7.83 30.22 12.05
N ILE A 693 -7.83 31.07 13.07
CA ILE A 693 -6.95 32.24 13.18
C ILE A 693 -6.04 32.03 14.39
N VAL A 694 -4.75 32.04 14.16
CA VAL A 694 -3.73 32.09 15.22
C VAL A 694 -3.35 33.54 15.44
N VAL A 695 -3.65 34.06 16.63
CA VAL A 695 -3.35 35.43 17.04
C VAL A 695 -2.15 35.40 17.99
N GLU A 696 -1.05 35.98 17.56
CA GLU A 696 0.14 36.16 18.38
C GLU A 696 0.02 37.43 19.26
N PRO A 697 0.75 37.50 20.39
CA PRO A 697 0.76 38.67 21.26
C PRO A 697 1.12 39.99 20.57
#